data_AF-A0A7W2RIL4-F1
#
_entry.id   AF-A0A7W2RIL4-F1
#
_cell.length_a   1.000
_cell.length_b   1.000
_cell.length_c   1.000
_cell.angle_alpha   90.00
_cell.angle_beta   90.00
_cell.angle_gamma   90.00
#
_symmetry.space_group_name_H-M   'P 1'
#
loop_
_entity.id
_entity.type
_entity.pdbx_description
1 polymer ?
#
loop_
_entity_poly.entity_id
_entity_poly.type
_entity_poly.pdbx_seq_one_letter_code
_entity_poly.pdbx_strand_id
1 'polypeptide(L)'
;MDFNNEKNNANNALKNQKQSEALSRKKDAELKNATADMNSKKDTAERQAEAEISKSKAASKAMESDVKKLAQQANIGKLRSQKAIKLITNIRSRLPIDKAFNNAMSDVFKSIGKSPSKMTTARFQQLNYKAKAKGSESINALKTALLHTLRFENQKRDTLEWHDELLNQNVYFYEDEYYTHDEIEPIRQEIFDKIIDDKLADINNEDDIQNKKDVKKSSTYRSNYKTKILKLAANDEVLKKAINSLENKKNKLVGIDNNKVKIHTDKIKKYIDNLIDQDELEKIENGDKPTPSGRLKAKKQLFDTFLQHREAHINALSFKRAINRSDSSIISEMNFKLPHANGKFDISGKEYLESMNSFFQIHFKNNKILTSVCHLDESISTESNQRTGDNIHLILELKNSKTNQYDWRLQQINFARKNQKMINEKYGLNFDIPEDTNNLTKEQICHVGQLMQISFIQHMQDSIFTKKGYCIRFLNEDQRSEHQYILSILEQNKPLSQRSASRHAMFEDHITKQQQQEKQLENSISNKAQKRKELSSEILSMLGDKDQIGADIKNLKNEALEQALTKVNAWMRNINKDDNKNGFTGLTASAAAKSIDKLAEEQPEIAKQVTKTAVTFEEKQEKAIEEHLKVSNKVKSNIEYSEDDLKQIEENKSKCIHNKDPQKCKTCSAKSGSGSKLKI
;
A
#
# COMPACT_ATOMS: atom_id res chain seq x y z
N MET A 1 -8.55 -96.89 13.31
CA MET A 1 -7.54 -95.79 13.30
C MET A 1 -7.57 -95.20 11.90
N ASP A 2 -8.04 -93.96 11.77
CA ASP A 2 -8.43 -93.38 10.48
C ASP A 2 -7.29 -92.50 9.93
N PHE A 3 -6.21 -93.15 9.50
CA PHE A 3 -4.96 -92.53 9.04
C PHE A 3 -5.14 -91.53 7.86
N ASN A 4 -6.25 -91.62 7.12
CA ASN A 4 -6.56 -90.69 6.04
C ASN A 4 -6.98 -89.30 6.53
N ASN A 5 -7.55 -89.20 7.73
CA ASN A 5 -8.05 -87.93 8.25
C ASN A 5 -6.91 -87.05 8.80
N GLU A 6 -5.93 -87.67 9.47
CA GLU A 6 -4.72 -86.98 9.96
C GLU A 6 -3.83 -86.50 8.81
N LYS A 7 -3.68 -87.29 7.74
CA LYS A 7 -2.89 -86.90 6.56
C LYS A 7 -3.52 -85.72 5.80
N ASN A 8 -4.85 -85.68 5.71
CA ASN A 8 -5.56 -84.56 5.11
C ASN A 8 -5.48 -83.29 5.97
N ASN A 9 -5.56 -83.41 7.29
CA ASN A 9 -5.39 -82.28 8.21
C ASN A 9 -3.96 -81.72 8.16
N ALA A 10 -2.93 -82.58 8.12
CA ALA A 10 -1.54 -82.16 7.98
C ALA A 10 -1.27 -81.45 6.64
N ASN A 11 -1.83 -81.97 5.54
CA ASN A 11 -1.70 -81.34 4.22
C ASN A 11 -2.41 -79.98 4.14
N ASN A 12 -3.59 -79.85 4.75
CA ASN A 12 -4.31 -78.57 4.82
C ASN A 12 -3.56 -77.55 5.69
N ALA A 13 -2.98 -77.97 6.82
CA ALA A 13 -2.15 -77.11 7.66
C ALA A 13 -0.91 -76.61 6.90
N LEU A 14 -0.21 -77.49 6.17
CA LEU A 14 0.95 -77.13 5.36
C LEU A 14 0.59 -76.19 4.21
N LYS A 15 -0.58 -76.37 3.59
CA LYS A 15 -1.09 -75.49 2.54
C LYS A 15 -1.42 -74.10 3.08
N ASN A 16 -2.06 -74.02 4.25
CA ASN A 16 -2.37 -72.76 4.93
C ASN A 16 -1.09 -72.02 5.37
N GLN A 17 -0.09 -72.73 5.88
CA GLN A 17 1.22 -72.16 6.22
C GLN A 17 1.94 -71.59 4.99
N LYS A 18 1.97 -72.34 3.88
CA LYS A 18 2.57 -71.85 2.63
C LYS A 18 1.84 -70.63 2.08
N GLN A 19 0.51 -70.57 2.22
CA GLN A 19 -0.27 -69.39 1.84
C GLN A 19 0.01 -68.20 2.74
N SER A 20 0.14 -68.37 4.06
CA SER A 20 0.48 -67.26 4.97
C SER A 20 1.89 -66.74 4.73
N GLU A 21 2.87 -67.64 4.47
CA GLU A 21 4.24 -67.26 4.13
C GLU A 21 4.30 -66.50 2.78
N ALA A 22 3.56 -66.95 1.77
CA ALA A 22 3.46 -66.25 0.49
C ALA A 22 2.84 -64.85 0.65
N LEU A 23 1.79 -64.72 1.49
CA LEU A 23 1.15 -63.45 1.79
C LEU A 23 2.08 -62.50 2.55
N SER A 24 2.86 -63.02 3.50
CA SER A 24 3.87 -62.26 4.24
C SER A 24 4.97 -61.75 3.31
N ARG A 25 5.51 -62.62 2.44
CA ARG A 25 6.53 -62.22 1.45
C ARG A 25 6.02 -61.16 0.49
N LYS A 26 4.74 -61.24 0.09
CA LYS A 26 4.10 -60.22 -0.76
C LYS A 26 3.99 -58.88 -0.03
N LYS A 27 3.54 -58.88 1.24
CA LYS A 27 3.48 -57.67 2.07
C LYS A 27 4.86 -57.05 2.29
N ASP A 28 5.88 -57.86 2.54
CA ASP A 28 7.26 -57.39 2.71
C ASP A 28 7.82 -56.77 1.42
N ALA A 29 7.50 -57.35 0.27
CA ALA A 29 7.86 -56.80 -1.03
C ALA A 29 7.12 -55.48 -1.32
N GLU A 30 5.83 -55.39 -1.02
CA GLU A 30 5.03 -54.16 -1.13
C GLU A 30 5.58 -53.05 -0.22
N LEU A 31 5.94 -53.37 1.04
CA LEU A 31 6.53 -52.42 1.98
C LEU A 31 7.91 -51.93 1.52
N LYS A 32 8.76 -52.83 1.00
CA LYS A 32 10.06 -52.46 0.42
C LYS A 32 9.90 -51.56 -0.79
N ASN A 33 8.95 -51.85 -1.68
CA ASN A 33 8.68 -51.04 -2.85
C ASN A 33 8.13 -49.66 -2.48
N ALA A 34 7.20 -49.58 -1.52
CA ALA A 34 6.68 -48.31 -1.00
C ALA A 34 7.78 -47.46 -0.32
N THR A 35 8.69 -48.11 0.41
CA THR A 35 9.84 -47.44 1.05
C THR A 35 10.84 -46.93 0.00
N ALA A 36 11.12 -47.72 -1.04
CA ALA A 36 11.98 -47.31 -2.15
C ALA A 36 11.38 -46.15 -2.95
N ASP A 37 10.07 -46.18 -3.22
CA ASP A 37 9.34 -45.09 -3.90
C ASP A 37 9.34 -43.80 -3.06
N MET A 38 9.07 -43.90 -1.74
CA MET A 38 9.18 -42.75 -0.84
C MET A 38 10.58 -42.16 -0.80
N ASN A 39 11.62 -42.99 -0.69
CA ASN A 39 13.01 -42.53 -0.70
C ASN A 39 13.38 -41.90 -2.04
N SER A 40 12.95 -42.49 -3.17
CA SER A 40 13.17 -41.91 -4.49
C SER A 40 12.48 -40.55 -4.64
N LYS A 41 11.23 -40.40 -4.16
CA LYS A 41 10.51 -39.12 -4.18
C LYS A 41 11.18 -38.07 -3.31
N LYS A 42 11.68 -38.48 -2.14
CA LYS A 42 12.45 -37.62 -1.23
C LYS A 42 13.75 -37.15 -1.89
N ASP A 43 14.53 -38.06 -2.48
CA ASP A 43 15.77 -37.75 -3.19
C ASP A 43 15.52 -36.81 -4.38
N THR A 44 14.43 -37.02 -5.14
CA THR A 44 14.06 -36.12 -6.24
C THR A 44 13.67 -34.74 -5.72
N ALA A 45 12.92 -34.65 -4.63
CA ALA A 45 12.56 -33.38 -4.01
C ALA A 45 13.79 -32.64 -3.46
N GLU A 46 14.73 -33.36 -2.85
CA GLU A 46 16.01 -32.82 -2.36
C GLU A 46 16.87 -32.29 -3.53
N ARG A 47 17.02 -33.06 -4.62
CA ARG A 47 17.74 -32.60 -5.82
C ARG A 47 17.08 -31.39 -6.48
N GLN A 48 15.75 -31.35 -6.53
CA GLN A 48 15.01 -30.19 -7.04
C GLN A 48 15.24 -28.97 -6.14
N ALA A 49 15.19 -29.14 -4.82
CA ALA A 49 15.48 -28.07 -3.87
C ALA A 49 16.92 -27.57 -4.00
N GLU A 50 17.91 -28.46 -4.15
CA GLU A 50 19.32 -28.08 -4.37
C GLU A 50 19.54 -27.36 -5.71
N ALA A 51 18.88 -27.81 -6.77
CA ALA A 51 18.91 -27.15 -8.07
C ALA A 51 18.27 -25.75 -8.00
N GLU A 52 17.16 -25.59 -7.27
CA GLU A 52 16.53 -24.30 -7.05
C GLU A 52 17.38 -23.38 -6.17
N ILE A 53 17.99 -23.89 -5.10
CA ILE A 53 18.97 -23.14 -4.30
C ILE A 53 20.14 -22.69 -5.16
N SER A 54 20.63 -23.54 -6.05
CA SER A 54 21.75 -23.22 -6.95
C SER A 54 21.35 -22.18 -8.00
N LYS A 55 20.16 -22.31 -8.58
CA LYS A 55 19.58 -21.33 -9.52
C LYS A 55 19.36 -19.99 -8.83
N SER A 56 18.87 -20.00 -7.59
CA SER A 56 18.67 -18.78 -6.81
C SER A 56 19.97 -18.11 -6.38
N LYS A 57 21.00 -18.91 -6.04
CA LYS A 57 22.36 -18.40 -5.82
C LYS A 57 22.96 -17.79 -7.08
N ALA A 58 22.71 -18.39 -8.25
CA ALA A 58 23.16 -17.86 -9.54
C ALA A 58 22.41 -16.56 -9.90
N ALA A 59 21.09 -16.51 -9.73
CA ALA A 59 20.28 -15.31 -9.91
C ALA A 59 20.70 -14.20 -8.94
N SER A 60 20.97 -14.52 -7.67
CA SER A 60 21.52 -13.57 -6.68
C SER A 60 22.89 -13.02 -7.09
N LYS A 61 23.75 -13.83 -7.72
CA LYS A 61 25.03 -13.37 -8.28
C LYS A 61 24.84 -12.49 -9.53
N ALA A 62 23.89 -12.82 -10.40
CA ALA A 62 23.54 -12.00 -11.56
C ALA A 62 22.97 -10.64 -11.12
N MET A 63 22.02 -10.66 -10.18
CA MET A 63 21.46 -9.50 -9.50
C MET A 63 22.55 -8.65 -8.85
N GLU A 64 23.61 -9.22 -8.29
CA GLU A 64 24.74 -8.46 -7.77
C GLU A 64 25.53 -7.74 -8.87
N SER A 65 25.75 -8.38 -10.01
CA SER A 65 26.39 -7.78 -11.18
C SER A 65 25.56 -6.61 -11.70
N ASP A 66 24.24 -6.78 -11.75
CA ASP A 66 23.30 -5.75 -12.17
C ASP A 66 23.21 -4.63 -11.13
N VAL A 67 23.07 -4.93 -9.84
CA VAL A 67 23.17 -3.95 -8.74
C VAL A 67 24.46 -3.12 -8.86
N LYS A 68 25.59 -3.76 -9.16
CA LYS A 68 26.88 -3.06 -9.34
C LYS A 68 26.88 -2.15 -10.57
N LYS A 69 26.41 -2.64 -11.72
CA LYS A 69 26.30 -1.86 -12.97
C LYS A 69 25.31 -0.69 -12.81
N LEU A 70 24.17 -0.92 -12.19
CA LEU A 70 23.12 0.08 -12.01
C LEU A 70 23.49 1.16 -11.02
N ALA A 71 24.16 0.82 -9.91
CA ALA A 71 24.65 1.85 -9.01
C ALA A 71 25.89 2.60 -9.56
N GLN A 72 26.64 2.03 -10.52
CA GLN A 72 27.59 2.79 -11.33
C GLN A 72 26.88 3.76 -12.28
N GLN A 73 25.84 3.32 -12.99
CA GLN A 73 25.05 4.13 -13.94
C GLN A 73 24.26 5.26 -13.25
N ALA A 74 23.73 5.01 -12.05
CA ALA A 74 22.95 5.99 -11.27
C ALA A 74 23.82 7.06 -10.58
N ASN A 75 25.12 7.12 -10.88
CA ASN A 75 26.10 8.05 -10.30
C ASN A 75 26.09 8.06 -8.75
N ILE A 76 25.73 6.92 -8.15
CA ILE A 76 25.77 6.73 -6.70
C ILE A 76 27.23 6.43 -6.35
N GLY A 77 28.06 7.48 -6.28
CA GLY A 77 29.52 7.41 -6.20
C GLY A 77 30.13 6.60 -5.04
N LYS A 78 29.33 5.91 -4.22
CA LYS A 78 29.80 5.02 -3.13
C LYS A 78 28.94 3.76 -2.95
N LEU A 79 28.94 2.85 -3.93
CA LEU A 79 28.73 1.40 -3.68
C LEU A 79 29.74 0.84 -2.65
N ARG A 80 30.87 1.54 -2.42
CA ARG A 80 31.80 1.27 -1.31
C ARG A 80 31.24 1.62 0.08
N SER A 81 30.04 2.18 0.20
CA SER A 81 29.44 2.48 1.50
C SER A 81 29.03 1.20 2.24
N GLN A 82 29.23 1.16 3.56
CA GLN A 82 28.84 0.03 4.42
C GLN A 82 27.36 -0.36 4.29
N LYS A 83 26.48 0.61 3.99
CA LYS A 83 25.04 0.39 3.81
C LYS A 83 24.72 -0.42 2.55
N ALA A 84 25.35 -0.08 1.41
CA ALA A 84 25.17 -0.82 0.16
C ALA A 84 25.74 -2.25 0.27
N ILE A 85 26.91 -2.40 0.90
CA ILE A 85 27.51 -3.72 1.17
C ILE A 85 26.57 -4.57 2.04
N LYS A 86 25.97 -3.97 3.08
CA LYS A 86 24.99 -4.66 3.94
C LYS A 86 23.75 -5.09 3.18
N LEU A 87 23.22 -4.24 2.29
CA LEU A 87 22.08 -4.57 1.43
C LEU A 87 22.39 -5.77 0.52
N ILE A 88 23.51 -5.74 -0.20
CA ILE A 88 23.94 -6.85 -1.08
C ILE A 88 24.15 -8.13 -0.27
N THR A 89 24.78 -8.01 0.90
CA THR A 89 24.99 -9.16 1.80
C THR A 89 23.66 -9.76 2.25
N ASN A 90 22.68 -8.91 2.62
CA ASN A 90 21.35 -9.38 2.99
C ASN A 90 20.65 -10.08 1.82
N ILE A 91 20.72 -9.55 0.60
CA ILE A 91 20.14 -10.20 -0.59
C ILE A 91 20.75 -11.59 -0.79
N ARG A 92 22.08 -11.70 -0.73
CA ARG A 92 22.82 -12.98 -0.87
C ARG A 92 22.52 -14.01 0.21
N SER A 93 22.15 -13.56 1.41
CA SER A 93 21.94 -14.41 2.58
C SER A 93 20.47 -14.75 2.82
N ARG A 94 19.58 -14.50 1.85
CA ARG A 94 18.16 -14.85 1.96
C ARG A 94 17.92 -16.26 1.45
N LEU A 95 17.13 -17.03 2.19
CA LEU A 95 16.51 -18.22 1.63
C LEU A 95 15.39 -17.84 0.64
N PRO A 96 15.14 -18.63 -0.42
CA PRO A 96 14.08 -18.42 -1.40
C PRO A 96 12.71 -18.81 -0.82
N ILE A 97 12.15 -17.91 0.00
CA ILE A 97 10.90 -18.18 0.75
C ILE A 97 9.63 -18.02 -0.11
N ASP A 98 9.73 -17.37 -1.26
CA ASP A 98 8.60 -16.94 -2.08
C ASP A 98 7.83 -18.10 -2.70
N LYS A 99 8.51 -19.01 -3.40
CA LYS A 99 7.84 -20.17 -4.02
C LYS A 99 7.09 -21.01 -2.98
N ALA A 100 7.78 -21.34 -1.88
CA ALA A 100 7.22 -22.13 -0.79
C ALA A 100 5.98 -21.47 -0.16
N PHE A 101 6.08 -20.18 0.20
CA PHE A 101 4.97 -19.45 0.79
C PHE A 101 3.81 -19.28 -0.20
N ASN A 102 4.09 -18.87 -1.44
CA ASN A 102 3.07 -18.59 -2.44
C ASN A 102 2.29 -19.87 -2.83
N ASN A 103 2.97 -21.02 -2.90
CA ASN A 103 2.32 -22.31 -3.13
C ASN A 103 1.39 -22.68 -1.96
N ALA A 104 1.87 -22.54 -0.73
CA ALA A 104 1.05 -22.79 0.46
C ALA A 104 -0.20 -21.91 0.48
N MET A 105 -0.09 -20.63 0.06
CA MET A 105 -1.25 -19.74 -0.03
C MET A 105 -2.23 -20.18 -1.14
N SER A 106 -1.73 -20.64 -2.29
CA SER A 106 -2.58 -21.22 -3.33
C SER A 106 -3.38 -22.42 -2.78
N ASP A 107 -2.73 -23.29 -2.00
CA ASP A 107 -3.37 -24.46 -1.44
C ASP A 107 -4.40 -24.13 -0.35
N VAL A 108 -4.16 -23.07 0.45
CA VAL A 108 -5.18 -22.53 1.37
C VAL A 108 -6.45 -22.15 0.59
N PHE A 109 -6.31 -21.39 -0.50
CA PHE A 109 -7.46 -20.98 -1.32
C PHE A 109 -8.16 -22.18 -2.01
N LYS A 110 -7.39 -23.16 -2.51
CA LYS A 110 -7.97 -24.41 -3.03
C LYS A 110 -8.76 -25.16 -1.95
N SER A 111 -8.24 -25.25 -0.73
CA SER A 111 -8.88 -25.98 0.37
C SER A 111 -10.23 -25.39 0.80
N ILE A 112 -10.38 -24.07 0.71
CA ILE A 112 -11.66 -23.38 0.98
C ILE A 112 -12.59 -23.35 -0.23
N GLY A 113 -12.20 -23.97 -1.36
CA GLY A 113 -13.00 -24.03 -2.58
C GLY A 113 -13.23 -22.67 -3.25
N LYS A 114 -12.34 -21.70 -3.03
CA LYS A 114 -12.47 -20.33 -3.57
C LYS A 114 -11.15 -19.87 -4.20
N SER A 115 -11.25 -19.17 -5.33
CA SER A 115 -10.11 -18.41 -5.85
C SER A 115 -10.01 -17.05 -5.14
N PRO A 116 -8.80 -16.51 -4.92
CA PRO A 116 -8.65 -15.18 -4.35
C PRO A 116 -9.23 -14.14 -5.32
N SER A 117 -10.03 -13.21 -4.78
CA SER A 117 -10.59 -12.08 -5.55
C SER A 117 -9.51 -11.09 -5.97
N LYS A 118 -8.42 -11.00 -5.18
CA LYS A 118 -7.22 -10.22 -5.49
C LYS A 118 -5.98 -10.90 -4.92
N MET A 119 -4.90 -10.90 -5.71
CA MET A 119 -3.57 -11.27 -5.25
C MET A 119 -2.69 -10.03 -5.19
N THR A 120 -1.99 -9.83 -4.07
CA THR A 120 -1.19 -8.63 -3.83
C THR A 120 0.15 -8.97 -3.22
N THR A 121 1.13 -8.08 -3.41
CA THR A 121 2.33 -8.04 -2.57
C THR A 121 2.14 -7.01 -1.46
N ALA A 122 2.94 -7.12 -0.40
CA ALA A 122 2.97 -6.15 0.67
C ALA A 122 4.41 -5.93 1.13
N ARG A 123 4.72 -4.71 1.56
CA ARG A 123 5.99 -4.39 2.19
C ARG A 123 5.79 -4.45 3.70
N PHE A 124 6.54 -5.30 4.37
CA PHE A 124 6.74 -5.23 5.81
C PHE A 124 8.18 -4.80 6.09
N GLN A 125 8.34 -3.70 6.81
CA GLN A 125 9.62 -3.11 7.14
C GLN A 125 9.70 -2.81 8.63
N GLN A 126 10.88 -3.02 9.19
CA GLN A 126 11.20 -2.65 10.56
C GLN A 126 12.30 -1.59 10.60
N LEU A 127 12.08 -0.53 11.37
CA LEU A 127 13.02 0.56 11.61
C LEU A 127 13.28 0.67 13.12
N ASN A 128 14.54 0.50 13.52
CA ASN A 128 14.93 0.57 14.93
C ASN A 128 15.61 1.91 15.24
N TYR A 129 15.05 2.69 16.15
CA TYR A 129 15.65 3.91 16.68
C TYR A 129 16.53 3.58 17.88
N LYS A 130 17.67 4.23 17.98
CA LYS A 130 18.73 3.95 18.96
C LYS A 130 18.90 5.09 19.94
N ALA A 131 19.47 4.76 21.10
CA ALA A 131 19.87 5.67 22.17
C ALA A 131 21.06 6.60 21.80
N LYS A 132 20.98 7.26 20.64
CA LYS A 132 21.97 8.22 20.14
C LYS A 132 21.26 9.49 19.66
N ALA A 133 21.92 10.64 19.83
CA ALA A 133 21.34 11.93 19.45
C ALA A 133 21.24 12.16 17.94
N LYS A 134 22.23 11.70 17.15
CA LYS A 134 22.34 12.01 15.70
C LYS A 134 22.40 10.77 14.81
N GLY A 135 22.00 10.95 13.54
CA GLY A 135 22.03 9.94 12.48
C GLY A 135 20.67 9.37 12.12
N SER A 136 20.59 8.55 11.07
CA SER A 136 19.33 8.05 10.49
C SER A 136 18.54 7.06 11.35
N GLU A 137 19.03 6.72 12.53
CA GLU A 137 18.41 5.78 13.49
C GLU A 137 18.50 6.39 14.91
N SER A 138 18.51 7.72 15.01
CA SER A 138 18.69 8.45 16.27
C SER A 138 17.36 8.82 16.91
N ILE A 139 17.41 9.36 18.12
CA ILE A 139 16.25 9.98 18.76
C ILE A 139 15.67 11.12 17.90
N ASN A 140 16.51 11.90 17.20
CA ASN A 140 16.03 12.93 16.28
C ASN A 140 15.29 12.32 15.07
N ALA A 141 15.75 11.18 14.58
CA ALA A 141 15.04 10.45 13.53
C ALA A 141 13.70 9.87 14.03
N LEU A 142 13.63 9.46 15.31
CA LEU A 142 12.38 9.04 15.95
C LEU A 142 11.41 10.23 16.00
N LYS A 143 11.86 11.42 16.43
CA LYS A 143 11.02 12.63 16.42
C LYS A 143 10.43 12.87 15.04
N THR A 144 11.24 12.87 13.99
CA THR A 144 10.75 13.04 12.62
C THR A 144 9.74 11.96 12.21
N ALA A 145 9.95 10.71 12.62
CA ALA A 145 9.02 9.62 12.31
C ALA A 145 7.69 9.73 13.07
N LEU A 146 7.72 10.15 14.34
CA LEU A 146 6.51 10.39 15.13
C LEU A 146 5.71 11.58 14.58
N LEU A 147 6.39 12.64 14.15
CA LEU A 147 5.73 13.79 13.51
C LEU A 147 4.97 13.38 12.24
N HIS A 148 5.57 12.50 11.43
CA HIS A 148 4.90 11.91 10.27
C HIS A 148 3.74 11.00 10.71
N THR A 149 3.97 10.08 11.65
CA THR A 149 2.99 9.08 12.12
C THR A 149 1.76 9.75 12.75
N LEU A 150 1.94 10.86 13.47
CA LEU A 150 0.88 11.59 14.16
C LEU A 150 0.33 12.77 13.35
N ARG A 151 0.80 12.96 12.10
CA ARG A 151 0.38 14.02 11.16
C ARG A 151 0.42 15.43 11.77
N PHE A 152 1.62 15.88 12.15
CA PHE A 152 1.82 17.28 12.53
C PHE A 152 1.92 18.18 11.29
N GLU A 153 0.90 19.02 11.07
CA GLU A 153 0.73 19.84 9.85
C GLU A 153 1.89 20.81 9.60
N ASN A 154 2.39 21.44 10.67
CA ASN A 154 3.49 22.42 10.62
C ASN A 154 4.85 21.82 10.22
N GLN A 155 4.94 20.49 10.01
CA GLN A 155 6.15 19.79 9.60
C GLN A 155 5.97 18.98 8.31
N LYS A 156 4.87 19.20 7.57
CA LYS A 156 4.69 18.62 6.23
C LYS A 156 5.87 19.04 5.35
N ARG A 157 6.60 18.05 4.80
CA ARG A 157 7.72 18.33 3.89
C ARG A 157 7.19 18.94 2.59
N ASP A 158 8.03 19.70 1.90
CA ASP A 158 7.71 20.32 0.59
C ASP A 158 7.24 19.29 -0.46
N THR A 159 7.61 18.02 -0.32
CA THR A 159 7.05 16.92 -1.10
C THR A 159 5.71 16.49 -0.49
N LEU A 160 4.62 16.58 -1.25
CA LEU A 160 3.29 16.07 -0.86
C LEU A 160 3.37 14.60 -0.37
N GLU A 161 3.46 14.41 0.95
CA GLU A 161 3.51 13.08 1.58
C GLU A 161 2.10 12.49 1.78
N TRP A 162 1.09 13.33 2.02
CA TRP A 162 -0.34 12.96 2.18
C TRP A 162 -1.29 14.08 1.71
N HIS A 163 -2.58 13.75 1.56
CA HIS A 163 -3.68 14.69 1.28
C HIS A 163 -4.38 15.12 2.57
N ASP A 164 -4.50 16.43 2.79
CA ASP A 164 -5.12 16.95 4.01
C ASP A 164 -6.63 16.67 4.01
N GLU A 165 -7.25 16.64 2.82
CA GLU A 165 -8.67 16.34 2.60
C GLU A 165 -9.05 14.89 2.97
N LEU A 166 -8.06 14.01 3.14
CA LEU A 166 -8.24 12.60 3.45
C LEU A 166 -7.82 12.24 4.88
N LEU A 167 -7.39 13.22 5.69
CA LEU A 167 -6.91 12.96 7.06
C LEU A 167 -7.99 12.28 7.92
N ASN A 168 -9.26 12.62 7.72
CA ASN A 168 -10.40 12.01 8.39
C ASN A 168 -10.56 10.50 8.13
N GLN A 169 -9.87 9.93 7.13
CA GLN A 169 -9.86 8.50 6.86
C GLN A 169 -8.81 7.75 7.70
N ASN A 170 -7.87 8.47 8.30
CA ASN A 170 -6.85 7.85 9.14
C ASN A 170 -7.47 7.30 10.43
N VAL A 171 -6.93 6.18 10.89
CA VAL A 171 -7.31 5.59 12.18
C VAL A 171 -6.07 5.52 13.04
N TYR A 172 -6.19 5.98 14.28
CA TYR A 172 -5.14 5.99 15.28
C TYR A 172 -5.51 5.03 16.41
N PHE A 173 -4.50 4.44 17.04
CA PHE A 173 -4.67 3.63 18.23
C PHE A 173 -3.65 4.08 19.28
N TYR A 174 -4.15 4.32 20.48
CA TYR A 174 -3.38 4.79 21.63
C TYR A 174 -4.11 4.35 22.89
N GLU A 175 -3.37 3.87 23.89
CA GLU A 175 -3.91 3.42 25.19
C GLU A 175 -5.14 2.50 25.09
N ASP A 176 -5.08 1.51 24.21
CA ASP A 176 -6.12 0.50 23.99
C ASP A 176 -7.44 1.03 23.39
N GLU A 177 -7.45 2.29 22.94
CA GLU A 177 -8.58 2.92 22.25
C GLU A 177 -8.24 3.28 20.80
N TYR A 178 -9.29 3.48 19.99
CA TYR A 178 -9.19 3.91 18.59
C TYR A 178 -9.72 5.33 18.45
N TYR A 179 -8.99 6.14 17.70
CA TYR A 179 -9.32 7.55 17.46
C TYR A 179 -9.36 7.82 15.95
N THR A 180 -10.29 8.68 15.55
CA THR A 180 -10.27 9.39 14.28
C THR A 180 -9.22 10.51 14.32
N HIS A 181 -9.01 11.18 13.19
CA HIS A 181 -8.08 12.31 13.13
C HIS A 181 -8.50 13.47 14.05
N ASP A 182 -9.77 13.83 14.05
CA ASP A 182 -10.28 14.95 14.86
C ASP A 182 -10.20 14.64 16.37
N GLU A 183 -10.36 13.36 16.76
CA GLU A 183 -10.27 12.94 18.15
C GLU A 183 -8.82 12.83 18.66
N ILE A 184 -7.86 12.46 17.80
CA ILE A 184 -6.44 12.36 18.19
C ILE A 184 -5.77 13.74 18.22
N GLU A 185 -6.24 14.70 17.42
CA GLU A 185 -5.62 16.02 17.25
C GLU A 185 -5.37 16.76 18.58
N PRO A 186 -6.31 16.82 19.54
CA PRO A 186 -6.09 17.48 20.82
C PRO A 186 -5.01 16.83 21.69
N ILE A 187 -4.77 15.53 21.52
CA ILE A 187 -3.86 14.74 22.38
C ILE A 187 -2.55 14.32 21.69
N ARG A 188 -2.40 14.53 20.37
CA ARG A 188 -1.20 14.08 19.63
C ARG A 188 0.11 14.66 20.17
N GLN A 189 0.10 15.89 20.68
CA GLN A 189 1.28 16.52 21.29
C GLN A 189 1.66 15.82 22.60
N GLU A 190 0.68 15.50 23.45
CA GLU A 190 0.90 14.72 24.66
C GLU A 190 1.50 13.35 24.34
N ILE A 191 0.94 12.64 23.34
CA ILE A 191 1.46 11.33 22.90
C ILE A 191 2.92 11.46 22.45
N PHE A 192 3.22 12.48 21.63
CA PHE A 192 4.57 12.75 21.15
C PHE A 192 5.55 12.99 22.31
N ASP A 193 5.22 13.92 23.21
CA ASP A 193 6.07 14.30 24.33
C ASP A 193 6.28 13.14 25.29
N LYS A 194 5.20 12.40 25.63
CA LYS A 194 5.27 11.21 26.49
C LYS A 194 6.22 10.15 25.94
N ILE A 195 6.18 9.88 24.63
CA ILE A 195 7.10 8.91 24.01
C ILE A 195 8.53 9.42 24.02
N ILE A 196 8.76 10.70 23.71
CA ILE A 196 10.11 11.26 23.61
C ILE A 196 10.76 11.44 24.98
N ASP A 197 10.05 12.02 25.93
CA ASP A 197 10.58 12.38 27.24
C ASP A 197 10.90 11.14 28.07
N ASP A 198 10.05 10.11 28.02
CA ASP A 198 10.35 8.81 28.64
C ASP A 198 11.66 8.20 28.11
N LYS A 199 11.88 8.28 26.79
CA LYS A 199 13.13 7.76 26.19
C LYS A 199 14.33 8.65 26.48
N LEU A 200 14.15 9.96 26.60
CA LEU A 200 15.22 10.86 27.02
C LEU A 200 15.58 10.66 28.50
N ALA A 201 14.61 10.37 29.37
CA ALA A 201 14.86 10.05 30.77
C ALA A 201 15.75 8.79 30.91
N ASP A 202 15.47 7.73 30.15
CA ASP A 202 16.31 6.54 30.11
C ASP A 202 17.72 6.83 29.54
N ILE A 203 17.83 7.67 28.51
CA ILE A 203 19.13 8.02 27.88
C ILE A 203 20.00 8.85 28.83
N ASN A 204 19.38 9.79 29.55
CA ASN A 204 20.05 10.76 30.41
C ASN A 204 20.13 10.30 31.88
N ASN A 205 19.81 9.04 32.17
CA ASN A 205 19.86 8.48 33.51
C ASN A 205 21.27 8.66 34.13
N GLU A 206 21.33 9.43 35.22
CA GLU A 206 22.59 9.82 35.86
C GLU A 206 23.34 8.63 36.48
N ASP A 207 22.61 7.68 37.08
CA ASP A 207 23.18 6.46 37.65
C ASP A 207 23.83 5.59 36.57
N ASP A 208 23.18 5.43 35.41
CA ASP A 208 23.72 4.72 34.25
C ASP A 208 25.00 5.41 33.72
N ILE A 209 25.00 6.74 33.68
CA ILE A 209 26.15 7.55 33.26
C ILE A 209 27.31 7.38 34.24
N GLN A 210 27.03 7.44 35.54
CA GLN A 210 28.02 7.27 36.59
C GLN A 210 28.57 5.85 36.60
N ASN A 211 27.72 4.84 36.49
CA ASN A 211 28.11 3.44 36.37
C ASN A 211 29.06 3.22 35.17
N LYS A 212 28.79 3.83 34.01
CA LYS A 212 29.70 3.75 32.84
C LYS A 212 31.08 4.32 33.15
N LYS A 213 31.16 5.43 33.90
CA LYS A 213 32.44 6.00 34.36
C LYS A 213 33.14 5.05 35.33
N ASP A 214 32.42 4.46 36.27
CA ASP A 214 32.96 3.56 37.29
C ASP A 214 33.47 2.24 36.70
N VAL A 215 32.73 1.65 35.74
CA VAL A 215 33.18 0.48 34.98
C VAL A 215 34.50 0.79 34.26
N LYS A 216 34.59 1.93 33.57
CA LYS A 216 35.81 2.35 32.86
C LYS A 216 36.97 2.56 33.84
N LYS A 217 36.76 3.32 34.92
CA LYS A 217 37.75 3.63 35.95
C LYS A 217 38.29 2.34 36.60
N SER A 218 37.40 1.46 37.05
CA SER A 218 37.77 0.20 37.70
C SER A 218 38.46 -0.76 36.73
N SER A 219 38.03 -0.83 35.47
CA SER A 219 38.71 -1.62 34.43
C SER A 219 40.14 -1.12 34.17
N THR A 220 40.34 0.20 34.08
CA THR A 220 41.67 0.82 33.92
C THR A 220 42.56 0.54 35.12
N TYR A 221 42.09 0.75 36.35
CA TYR A 221 42.88 0.45 37.54
C TYR A 221 43.23 -1.02 37.64
N ARG A 222 42.27 -1.93 37.46
CA ARG A 222 42.54 -3.38 37.41
C ARG A 222 43.67 -3.71 36.43
N SER A 223 43.62 -3.15 35.21
CA SER A 223 44.62 -3.41 34.17
C SER A 223 45.99 -2.83 34.52
N ASN A 224 46.01 -1.61 35.09
CA ASN A 224 47.24 -0.95 35.51
C ASN A 224 47.91 -1.69 36.67
N TYR A 225 47.15 -2.07 37.69
CA TYR A 225 47.68 -2.80 38.85
C TYR A 225 48.11 -4.21 38.48
N LYS A 226 47.38 -4.92 37.60
CA LYS A 226 47.84 -6.16 36.97
C LYS A 226 49.24 -6.00 36.35
N THR A 227 49.44 -4.92 35.59
CA THR A 227 50.72 -4.67 34.92
C THR A 227 51.83 -4.37 35.93
N LYS A 228 51.55 -3.57 36.97
CA LYS A 228 52.50 -3.26 38.05
C LYS A 228 52.94 -4.53 38.79
N ILE A 229 52.01 -5.40 39.16
CA ILE A 229 52.36 -6.63 39.87
C ILE A 229 53.15 -7.59 38.98
N LEU A 230 52.81 -7.73 37.70
CA LEU A 230 53.55 -8.59 36.77
C LEU A 230 54.99 -8.10 36.54
N LYS A 231 55.20 -6.77 36.54
CA LYS A 231 56.56 -6.18 36.49
C LYS A 231 57.37 -6.49 37.75
N LEU A 232 56.78 -6.37 38.93
CA LEU A 232 57.47 -6.73 40.18
C LEU A 232 57.74 -8.24 40.31
N ALA A 233 56.83 -9.05 39.77
CA ALA A 233 56.89 -10.49 39.72
C ALA A 233 57.65 -11.03 38.50
N ALA A 234 58.51 -10.23 37.86
CA ALA A 234 59.21 -10.63 36.63
C ALA A 234 59.97 -11.96 36.72
N ASN A 235 60.44 -12.34 37.92
CA ASN A 235 61.14 -13.60 38.17
C ASN A 235 60.31 -14.59 39.02
N ASP A 236 59.03 -14.30 39.28
CA ASP A 236 58.14 -15.09 40.14
C ASP A 236 57.06 -15.77 39.29
N GLU A 237 57.41 -16.92 38.72
CA GLU A 237 56.54 -17.68 37.82
C GLU A 237 55.25 -18.17 38.49
N VAL A 238 55.29 -18.44 39.79
CA VAL A 238 54.12 -18.84 40.57
C VAL A 238 53.10 -17.71 40.57
N LEU A 239 53.52 -16.50 40.95
CA LEU A 239 52.64 -15.33 41.00
C LEU A 239 52.13 -14.92 39.61
N LYS A 240 52.99 -14.95 38.58
CA LYS A 240 52.57 -14.67 37.19
C LYS A 240 51.48 -15.62 36.71
N LYS A 241 51.67 -16.93 36.87
CA LYS A 241 50.68 -17.95 36.47
C LYS A 241 49.36 -17.71 37.20
N ALA A 242 49.42 -17.38 38.47
CA ALA A 242 48.24 -17.18 39.30
C ALA A 242 47.44 -15.92 38.88
N ILE A 243 48.11 -14.79 38.63
CA ILE A 243 47.46 -13.57 38.10
C ILE A 243 46.84 -13.83 36.73
N ASN A 244 47.54 -14.54 35.85
CA ASN A 244 47.01 -14.88 34.53
C ASN A 244 45.80 -15.82 34.61
N SER A 245 45.77 -16.72 35.59
CA SER A 245 44.61 -17.58 35.87
C SER A 245 43.38 -16.77 36.31
N LEU A 246 43.56 -15.73 37.13
CA LEU A 246 42.47 -14.83 37.56
C LEU A 246 41.94 -13.93 36.43
N GLU A 247 42.75 -13.70 35.40
CA GLU A 247 42.48 -12.80 34.27
C GLU A 247 42.07 -13.52 32.99
N ASN A 248 42.02 -14.86 33.00
CA ASN A 248 41.56 -15.64 31.85
C ASN A 248 40.05 -15.44 31.60
N LYS A 249 39.55 -15.79 30.41
CA LYS A 249 38.15 -15.55 30.02
C LYS A 249 37.13 -16.18 30.98
N LYS A 250 37.45 -17.33 31.60
CA LYS A 250 36.55 -18.07 32.51
C LYS A 250 36.44 -17.42 33.89
N ASN A 251 37.55 -16.87 34.39
CA ASN A 251 37.64 -16.36 35.76
C ASN A 251 37.58 -14.83 35.82
N LYS A 252 37.86 -14.11 34.73
CA LYS A 252 38.00 -12.64 34.68
C LYS A 252 36.83 -11.87 35.31
N LEU A 253 35.62 -12.41 35.26
CA LEU A 253 34.39 -11.79 35.77
C LEU A 253 33.77 -12.55 36.95
N VAL A 254 34.49 -13.50 37.54
CA VAL A 254 34.02 -14.27 38.69
C VAL A 254 34.50 -13.59 39.97
N GLY A 255 33.58 -13.22 40.86
CA GLY A 255 33.88 -12.54 42.12
C GLY A 255 34.85 -13.30 43.01
N ILE A 256 35.54 -12.58 43.90
CA ILE A 256 36.55 -13.17 44.79
C ILE A 256 35.97 -14.20 45.77
N ASP A 257 34.69 -14.07 46.12
CA ASP A 257 33.98 -14.98 47.02
C ASP A 257 33.62 -16.32 46.40
N ASN A 258 33.74 -16.48 45.08
CA ASN A 258 33.55 -17.77 44.44
C ASN A 258 34.58 -18.77 44.95
N ASN A 259 34.15 -19.94 45.45
CA ASN A 259 35.02 -20.96 46.04
C ASN A 259 36.30 -21.25 45.22
N LYS A 260 36.21 -21.35 43.88
CA LYS A 260 37.38 -21.62 43.04
C LYS A 260 38.36 -20.45 43.00
N VAL A 261 37.85 -19.23 42.91
CA VAL A 261 38.66 -18.01 42.90
C VAL A 261 39.25 -17.76 44.28
N LYS A 262 38.45 -17.88 45.34
CA LYS A 262 38.84 -17.69 46.74
C LYS A 262 39.99 -18.60 47.15
N ILE A 263 39.87 -19.91 46.88
CA ILE A 263 40.95 -20.87 47.14
C ILE A 263 42.24 -20.46 46.43
N HIS A 264 42.14 -19.95 45.21
CA HIS A 264 43.31 -19.53 44.45
C HIS A 264 43.92 -18.24 45.00
N THR A 265 43.11 -17.24 45.34
CA THR A 265 43.58 -15.98 45.93
C THR A 265 44.20 -16.18 47.31
N ASP A 266 43.62 -17.04 48.16
CA ASP A 266 44.12 -17.31 49.50
C ASP A 266 45.47 -18.06 49.45
N LYS A 267 45.64 -18.98 48.49
CA LYS A 267 46.93 -19.64 48.23
C LYS A 267 48.01 -18.64 47.81
N ILE A 268 47.67 -17.65 46.98
CA ILE A 268 48.62 -16.62 46.55
C ILE A 268 48.99 -15.70 47.72
N LYS A 269 48.01 -15.29 48.54
CA LYS A 269 48.27 -14.48 49.74
C LYS A 269 49.23 -15.20 50.67
N LYS A 270 48.93 -16.47 50.99
CA LYS A 270 49.80 -17.31 51.81
C LYS A 270 51.20 -17.49 51.22
N TYR A 271 51.31 -17.65 49.89
CA TYR A 271 52.61 -17.72 49.23
C TYR A 271 53.42 -16.42 49.39
N ILE A 272 52.79 -15.25 49.22
CA ILE A 272 53.46 -13.95 49.42
C ILE A 272 53.84 -13.76 50.89
N ASP A 273 52.98 -14.16 51.82
CA ASP A 273 53.25 -14.10 53.26
C ASP A 273 54.44 -14.99 53.64
N ASN A 274 54.50 -16.23 53.14
CA ASN A 274 55.64 -17.12 53.37
C ASN A 274 56.96 -16.53 52.84
N LEU A 275 56.94 -15.84 51.69
CA LEU A 275 58.14 -15.16 51.16
C LEU A 275 58.58 -14.00 52.05
N ILE A 276 57.63 -13.30 52.67
CA ILE A 276 57.90 -12.23 53.63
C ILE A 276 58.55 -12.81 54.89
N ASP A 277 57.99 -13.89 55.44
CA ASP A 277 58.50 -14.55 56.64
C ASP A 277 59.92 -15.10 56.42
N GLN A 278 60.19 -15.67 55.24
CA GLN A 278 61.53 -16.16 54.87
C GLN A 278 62.56 -15.03 54.77
N ASP A 279 62.21 -13.90 54.15
CA ASP A 279 63.09 -12.72 54.04
C ASP A 279 63.40 -12.08 55.41
N GLU A 280 62.45 -12.14 56.35
CA GLU A 280 62.68 -11.70 57.73
C GLU A 280 63.60 -12.66 58.49
N LEU A 281 63.40 -13.98 58.38
CA LEU A 281 64.24 -14.99 59.02
C LEU A 281 65.69 -14.92 58.53
N GLU A 282 65.92 -14.82 57.22
CA GLU A 282 67.27 -14.68 56.65
C GLU A 282 67.98 -13.43 57.19
N LYS A 283 67.25 -12.34 57.46
CA LYS A 283 67.85 -11.13 58.06
C LYS A 283 68.23 -11.33 59.51
N ILE A 284 67.40 -12.03 60.29
CA ILE A 284 67.73 -12.38 61.67
C ILE A 284 69.00 -13.22 61.71
N GLU A 285 69.09 -14.24 60.84
CA GLU A 285 70.26 -15.12 60.75
C GLU A 285 71.54 -14.36 60.36
N ASN A 286 71.41 -13.30 59.57
CA ASN A 286 72.52 -12.42 59.18
C ASN A 286 72.79 -11.27 60.16
N GLY A 287 72.09 -11.18 61.30
CA GLY A 287 72.27 -10.15 62.33
C GLY A 287 71.63 -8.79 62.02
N ASP A 288 70.82 -8.71 60.97
CA ASP A 288 70.06 -7.52 60.58
C ASP A 288 68.70 -7.44 61.31
N LYS A 289 68.09 -6.26 61.32
CA LYS A 289 66.72 -6.09 61.86
C LYS A 289 65.71 -6.88 61.01
N PRO A 290 64.78 -7.65 61.64
CA PRO A 290 63.73 -8.41 60.94
C PRO A 290 62.72 -7.45 60.33
N THR A 291 63.02 -6.96 59.14
CA THR A 291 62.15 -6.09 58.38
C THR A 291 62.07 -6.61 56.96
N PRO A 292 60.88 -6.93 56.42
CA PRO A 292 60.74 -7.46 55.09
C PRO A 292 61.25 -6.46 54.08
N SER A 293 61.85 -6.94 52.99
CA SER A 293 62.27 -6.10 51.89
C SER A 293 61.10 -5.26 51.39
N GLY A 294 61.33 -3.96 51.15
CA GLY A 294 60.30 -3.05 50.64
C GLY A 294 59.65 -3.57 49.36
N ARG A 295 60.37 -4.39 48.58
CA ARG A 295 59.88 -5.07 47.38
C ARG A 295 58.80 -6.11 47.68
N LEU A 296 58.94 -6.92 48.74
CA LEU A 296 57.93 -7.93 49.11
C LEU A 296 56.69 -7.27 49.72
N LYS A 297 56.85 -6.25 50.56
CA LYS A 297 55.71 -5.43 51.05
C LYS A 297 54.94 -4.79 49.90
N ALA A 298 55.64 -4.21 48.92
CA ALA A 298 55.04 -3.64 47.74
C ALA A 298 54.31 -4.70 46.89
N LYS A 299 54.86 -5.92 46.79
CA LYS A 299 54.22 -7.04 46.08
C LYS A 299 52.89 -7.44 46.72
N LYS A 300 52.83 -7.58 48.05
CA LYS A 300 51.58 -7.87 48.79
C LYS A 300 50.55 -6.76 48.59
N GLN A 301 50.94 -5.51 48.83
CA GLN A 301 50.05 -4.36 48.68
C GLN A 301 49.48 -4.23 47.26
N LEU A 302 50.31 -4.42 46.23
CA LEU A 302 49.87 -4.36 44.84
C LEU A 302 48.94 -5.52 44.47
N PHE A 303 49.13 -6.70 45.05
CA PHE A 303 48.23 -7.84 44.85
C PHE A 303 46.86 -7.57 45.45
N ASP A 304 46.81 -7.11 46.70
CA ASP A 304 45.55 -6.76 47.37
C ASP A 304 44.83 -5.63 46.65
N THR A 305 45.56 -4.60 46.21
CA THR A 305 44.99 -3.48 45.42
C THR A 305 44.47 -3.96 44.06
N PHE A 306 45.17 -4.89 43.40
CA PHE A 306 44.70 -5.51 42.17
C PHE A 306 43.38 -6.28 42.39
N LEU A 307 43.29 -7.07 43.46
CA LEU A 307 42.07 -7.81 43.81
C LEU A 307 40.91 -6.85 44.12
N GLN A 308 41.16 -5.79 44.88
CA GLN A 308 40.15 -4.75 45.18
C GLN A 308 39.59 -4.11 43.90
N HIS A 309 40.46 -3.68 42.98
CA HIS A 309 40.02 -3.10 41.71
C HIS A 309 39.35 -4.11 40.78
N ARG A 310 39.74 -5.39 40.85
CA ARG A 310 39.07 -6.46 40.12
C ARG A 310 37.65 -6.66 40.62
N GLU A 311 37.43 -6.68 41.94
CA GLU A 311 36.10 -6.80 42.54
C GLU A 311 35.24 -5.57 42.27
N ALA A 312 35.80 -4.36 42.41
CA ALA A 312 35.12 -3.12 42.06
C ALA A 312 34.66 -3.10 40.58
N HIS A 313 35.47 -3.64 39.67
CA HIS A 313 35.10 -3.77 38.27
C HIS A 313 33.96 -4.79 38.06
N ILE A 314 33.99 -5.93 38.75
CA ILE A 314 32.92 -6.95 38.69
C ILE A 314 31.60 -6.38 39.24
N ASN A 315 31.64 -5.73 40.39
CA ASN A 315 30.48 -5.09 41.02
C ASN A 315 29.89 -4.00 40.11
N ALA A 316 30.74 -3.15 39.53
CA ALA A 316 30.28 -2.14 38.57
C ALA A 316 29.64 -2.77 37.31
N LEU A 317 30.15 -3.91 36.84
CA LEU A 317 29.57 -4.65 35.70
C LEU A 317 28.26 -5.37 36.05
N SER A 318 28.00 -5.66 37.33
CA SER A 318 26.78 -6.34 37.78
C SER A 318 25.56 -5.41 37.78
N PHE A 319 25.79 -4.10 37.73
CA PHE A 319 24.74 -3.08 37.67
C PHE A 319 23.88 -3.28 36.42
N LYS A 320 22.58 -3.48 36.63
CA LYS A 320 21.60 -3.75 35.56
C LYS A 320 21.13 -2.45 34.92
N ARG A 321 21.93 -1.93 33.99
CA ARG A 321 21.56 -0.76 33.18
C ARG A 321 20.37 -1.06 32.27
N ALA A 322 19.49 -0.09 32.10
CA ALA A 322 18.47 -0.15 31.05
C ALA A 322 19.15 -0.09 29.67
N ILE A 323 20.06 0.88 29.46
CA ILE A 323 20.75 1.12 28.19
C ILE A 323 22.23 0.73 28.31
N ASN A 324 22.53 -0.48 27.81
CA ASN A 324 23.89 -1.02 27.84
C ASN A 324 24.85 -0.32 26.89
N ARG A 325 24.37 0.17 25.73
CA ARG A 325 25.19 0.82 24.71
C ARG A 325 24.41 1.94 24.02
N SER A 326 25.09 2.94 23.49
CA SER A 326 24.44 4.03 22.73
C SER A 326 23.82 3.56 21.40
N ASP A 327 24.18 2.37 20.93
CA ASP A 327 23.57 1.71 19.77
C ASP A 327 22.45 0.73 20.15
N SER A 328 22.09 0.63 21.43
CA SER A 328 20.88 -0.08 21.87
C SER A 328 19.65 0.54 21.22
N SER A 329 18.80 -0.31 20.67
CA SER A 329 17.51 0.10 20.10
C SER A 329 16.49 0.33 21.20
N ILE A 330 15.82 1.47 21.17
CA ILE A 330 14.89 1.95 22.19
C ILE A 330 13.42 1.92 21.75
N ILE A 331 13.18 2.12 20.46
CA ILE A 331 11.88 2.05 19.80
C ILE A 331 12.06 1.29 18.49
N SER A 332 11.08 0.48 18.12
CA SER A 332 10.95 -0.06 16.78
C SER A 332 9.67 0.45 16.14
N GLU A 333 9.78 1.07 14.98
CA GLU A 333 8.67 1.29 14.08
C GLU A 333 8.54 0.09 13.15
N MET A 334 7.32 -0.44 13.06
CA MET A 334 6.93 -1.46 12.11
C MET A 334 6.05 -0.79 11.08
N ASN A 335 6.38 -0.97 9.80
CA ASN A 335 5.64 -0.40 8.68
C ASN A 335 5.13 -1.54 7.78
N PHE A 336 3.81 -1.63 7.63
CA PHE A 336 3.16 -2.50 6.68
C PHE A 336 2.48 -1.66 5.60
N LYS A 337 2.87 -1.84 4.33
CA LYS A 337 2.35 -1.03 3.23
C LYS A 337 1.88 -1.88 2.06
N LEU A 338 0.68 -1.58 1.58
CA LEU A 338 0.18 -2.11 0.31
C LEU A 338 0.60 -1.17 -0.83
N PRO A 339 1.17 -1.68 -1.93
CA PRO A 339 1.52 -0.86 -3.09
C PRO A 339 0.27 -0.25 -3.75
N HIS A 340 0.38 1.00 -4.22
CA HIS A 340 -0.71 1.70 -4.91
C HIS A 340 -1.24 0.96 -6.14
N ALA A 341 -0.37 0.26 -6.87
CA ALA A 341 -0.71 -0.49 -8.07
C ALA A 341 -1.77 -1.59 -7.82
N ASN A 342 -1.98 -2.00 -6.57
CA ASN A 342 -2.98 -3.01 -6.23
C ASN A 342 -4.39 -2.44 -6.07
N GLY A 343 -4.58 -1.12 -6.16
CA GLY A 343 -5.88 -0.48 -6.04
C GLY A 343 -6.48 -0.59 -4.63
N LYS A 344 -7.81 -0.43 -4.55
CA LYS A 344 -8.58 -0.46 -3.30
C LYS A 344 -8.67 -1.86 -2.68
N PHE A 345 -8.59 -1.91 -1.35
CA PHE A 345 -8.91 -3.08 -0.52
C PHE A 345 -10.09 -2.75 0.38
N ASP A 346 -11.02 -3.70 0.53
CA ASP A 346 -12.16 -3.58 1.45
C ASP A 346 -11.77 -3.99 2.88
N ILE A 347 -10.75 -3.32 3.40
CA ILE A 347 -10.25 -3.50 4.77
C ILE A 347 -10.25 -2.12 5.43
N SER A 348 -10.91 -1.98 6.57
CA SER A 348 -10.92 -0.74 7.34
C SER A 348 -9.57 -0.49 8.03
N GLY A 349 -9.27 0.77 8.36
CA GLY A 349 -8.07 1.11 9.12
C GLY A 349 -8.01 0.37 10.47
N LYS A 350 -9.16 0.25 11.16
CA LYS A 350 -9.28 -0.49 12.41
C LYS A 350 -8.94 -1.98 12.26
N GLU A 351 -9.45 -2.66 11.24
CA GLU A 351 -9.14 -4.09 10.98
C GLU A 351 -7.62 -4.30 10.77
N TYR A 352 -6.96 -3.38 10.06
CA TYR A 352 -5.50 -3.44 9.91
C TYR A 352 -4.77 -3.30 11.25
N LEU A 353 -5.17 -2.30 12.06
CA LEU A 353 -4.55 -2.04 13.35
C LEU A 353 -4.76 -3.19 14.33
N GLU A 354 -5.98 -3.74 14.44
CA GLU A 354 -6.28 -4.92 15.27
C GLU A 354 -5.40 -6.11 14.88
N SER A 355 -5.30 -6.39 13.58
CA SER A 355 -4.46 -7.47 13.06
C SER A 355 -2.97 -7.25 13.36
N MET A 356 -2.46 -6.04 13.12
CA MET A 356 -1.06 -5.72 13.35
C MET A 356 -0.72 -5.74 14.84
N ASN A 357 -1.54 -5.11 15.68
CA ASN A 357 -1.34 -5.04 17.13
C ASN A 357 -1.38 -6.42 17.77
N SER A 358 -2.35 -7.26 17.38
CA SER A 358 -2.47 -8.62 17.92
C SER A 358 -1.22 -9.48 17.67
N PHE A 359 -0.57 -9.37 16.50
CA PHE A 359 0.69 -10.07 16.25
C PHE A 359 1.76 -9.72 17.30
N PHE A 360 1.97 -8.42 17.54
CA PHE A 360 3.00 -7.98 18.47
C PHE A 360 2.62 -8.24 19.93
N GLN A 361 1.34 -8.15 20.30
CA GLN A 361 0.88 -8.52 21.64
C GLN A 361 1.05 -10.02 21.93
N ILE A 362 0.80 -10.90 20.95
CA ILE A 362 0.98 -12.36 21.10
C ILE A 362 2.46 -12.72 21.25
N HIS A 363 3.31 -12.16 20.39
CA HIS A 363 4.70 -12.60 20.27
C HIS A 363 5.70 -11.79 21.11
N PHE A 364 5.37 -10.55 21.46
CA PHE A 364 6.21 -9.60 22.20
C PHE A 364 5.45 -8.98 23.37
N LYS A 365 4.71 -9.80 24.14
CA LYS A 365 3.90 -9.40 25.29
C LYS A 365 4.58 -8.57 26.39
N ASN A 366 5.92 -8.55 26.44
CA ASN A 366 6.67 -7.73 27.39
C ASN A 366 7.08 -6.37 26.81
N ASN A 367 6.61 -6.03 25.61
CA ASN A 367 6.87 -4.78 24.92
C ASN A 367 5.54 -4.05 24.72
N LYS A 368 5.47 -2.79 25.17
CA LYS A 368 4.27 -1.97 25.04
C LYS A 368 4.15 -1.44 23.61
N ILE A 369 2.96 -1.56 23.02
CA ILE A 369 2.60 -0.78 21.83
C ILE A 369 2.30 0.63 22.31
N LEU A 370 3.09 1.60 21.88
CA LEU A 370 2.93 3.00 22.29
C LEU A 370 1.86 3.70 21.48
N THR A 371 1.83 3.45 20.17
CA THR A 371 0.77 3.89 19.26
C THR A 371 0.85 3.09 17.97
N SER A 372 -0.25 3.01 17.23
CA SER A 372 -0.27 2.52 15.85
C SER A 372 -1.25 3.33 15.01
N VAL A 373 -0.93 3.54 13.74
CA VAL A 373 -1.71 4.41 12.86
C VAL A 373 -1.87 3.77 11.49
N CYS A 374 -3.08 3.82 10.95
CA CYS A 374 -3.35 3.44 9.56
C CYS A 374 -3.58 4.73 8.75
N HIS A 375 -2.62 5.03 7.89
CA HIS A 375 -2.66 6.15 6.96
C HIS A 375 -3.35 5.74 5.66
N LEU A 376 -4.54 6.31 5.43
CA LEU A 376 -5.33 6.17 4.21
C LEU A 376 -5.30 7.43 3.34
N ASP A 377 -4.77 8.51 3.90
CA ASP A 377 -4.52 9.82 3.31
C ASP A 377 -3.35 9.87 2.31
N GLU A 378 -2.57 8.81 2.21
CA GLU A 378 -1.45 8.68 1.27
C GLU A 378 -1.90 8.26 -0.14
N SER A 379 -3.19 8.17 -0.42
CA SER A 379 -3.74 7.79 -1.72
C SER A 379 -3.19 8.64 -2.88
N ILE A 380 -3.13 8.09 -4.10
CA ILE A 380 -2.67 8.82 -5.30
C ILE A 380 -3.68 9.90 -5.71
N SER A 381 -4.95 9.69 -5.40
CA SER A 381 -6.06 10.58 -5.73
C SER A 381 -6.87 10.89 -4.48
N THR A 382 -7.46 12.08 -4.44
CA THR A 382 -8.43 12.51 -3.43
C THR A 382 -9.84 11.99 -3.70
N GLU A 383 -10.08 11.36 -4.86
CA GLU A 383 -11.34 10.71 -5.16
C GLU A 383 -11.55 9.50 -4.23
N SER A 384 -12.63 9.54 -3.45
CA SER A 384 -12.94 8.54 -2.40
C SER A 384 -13.02 7.09 -2.88
N ASN A 385 -13.31 6.87 -4.17
CA ASN A 385 -13.34 5.53 -4.77
C ASN A 385 -11.96 4.99 -5.17
N GLN A 386 -10.90 5.80 -5.08
CA GLN A 386 -9.54 5.47 -5.49
C GLN A 386 -8.56 5.35 -4.29
N ARG A 387 -9.06 4.94 -3.11
CA ARG A 387 -8.21 4.63 -1.95
C ARG A 387 -7.14 3.62 -2.35
N THR A 388 -5.87 4.00 -2.25
CA THR A 388 -4.72 3.16 -2.60
C THR A 388 -3.56 3.41 -1.65
N GLY A 389 -2.65 2.45 -1.55
CA GLY A 389 -1.38 2.70 -0.86
C GLY A 389 -1.44 2.60 0.67
N ASP A 390 -2.47 1.94 1.22
CA ASP A 390 -2.68 1.75 2.65
C ASP A 390 -1.36 1.54 3.39
N ASN A 391 -1.05 2.45 4.31
CA ASN A 391 0.23 2.50 5.00
C ASN A 391 0.02 2.45 6.52
N ILE A 392 0.43 1.36 7.15
CA ILE A 392 0.18 1.07 8.56
C ILE A 392 1.50 1.17 9.31
N HIS A 393 1.50 1.93 10.41
CA HIS A 393 2.62 2.13 11.31
C HIS A 393 2.29 1.59 12.69
N LEU A 394 3.26 0.96 13.35
CA LEU A 394 3.18 0.59 14.77
C LEU A 394 4.49 0.98 15.46
N ILE A 395 4.37 1.71 16.55
CA ILE A 395 5.48 2.17 17.38
C ILE A 395 5.57 1.29 18.62
N LEU A 396 6.57 0.43 18.67
CA LEU A 396 6.80 -0.54 19.74
C LEU A 396 7.91 -0.07 20.69
N GLU A 397 7.62 -0.06 21.98
CA GLU A 397 8.62 0.12 23.03
C GLU A 397 9.55 -1.09 23.11
N LEU A 398 10.86 -0.87 23.03
CA LEU A 398 11.83 -1.96 23.08
C LEU A 398 12.36 -2.27 24.48
N LYS A 399 11.92 -1.51 25.49
CA LYS A 399 12.17 -1.81 26.89
C LYS A 399 11.31 -3.00 27.29
N ASN A 400 11.95 -4.07 27.71
CA ASN A 400 11.25 -5.27 28.16
C ASN A 400 10.73 -5.06 29.57
N SER A 401 9.41 -5.08 29.77
CA SER A 401 8.77 -4.84 31.06
C SER A 401 9.17 -5.86 32.14
N LYS A 402 9.58 -7.08 31.74
CA LYS A 402 10.02 -8.12 32.68
C LYS A 402 11.46 -7.93 33.15
N THR A 403 12.35 -7.46 32.28
CA THR A 403 13.80 -7.35 32.58
C THR A 403 14.23 -5.92 32.87
N ASN A 404 13.39 -4.93 32.53
CA ASN A 404 13.67 -3.51 32.53
C ASN A 404 14.87 -3.12 31.63
N GLN A 405 15.15 -3.90 30.59
CA GLN A 405 16.31 -3.73 29.70
C GLN A 405 15.89 -3.62 28.23
N TYR A 406 16.69 -2.90 27.45
CA TYR A 406 16.57 -2.82 25.99
C TYR A 406 17.28 -4.01 25.31
N ASP A 407 16.68 -5.19 25.39
CA ASP A 407 17.22 -6.48 24.93
C ASP A 407 16.62 -6.98 23.60
N TRP A 408 16.07 -6.07 22.79
CA TRP A 408 15.30 -6.37 21.58
C TRP A 408 15.93 -7.39 20.61
N ARG A 409 17.24 -7.29 20.35
CA ARG A 409 17.95 -8.26 19.50
C ARG A 409 17.78 -9.70 20.01
N LEU A 410 17.90 -9.90 21.32
CA LEU A 410 17.73 -11.21 21.94
C LEU A 410 16.28 -11.69 21.80
N GLN A 411 15.31 -10.79 21.96
CA GLN A 411 13.90 -11.13 21.78
C GLN A 411 13.59 -11.59 20.35
N GLN A 412 14.14 -10.92 19.33
CA GLN A 412 14.00 -11.34 17.93
C GLN A 412 14.64 -12.70 17.65
N ILE A 413 15.81 -12.97 18.23
CA ILE A 413 16.49 -14.27 18.11
C ILE A 413 15.62 -15.37 18.76
N ASN A 414 15.10 -15.12 19.96
CA ASN A 414 14.24 -16.08 20.66
C ASN A 414 12.92 -16.31 19.93
N PHE A 415 12.34 -15.27 19.34
CA PHE A 415 11.19 -15.39 18.45
C PHE A 415 11.51 -16.32 17.27
N ALA A 416 12.63 -16.10 16.58
CA ALA A 416 13.02 -16.91 15.44
C ALA A 416 13.22 -18.38 15.82
N ARG A 417 13.94 -18.65 16.92
CA ARG A 417 14.15 -19.99 17.47
C ARG A 417 12.83 -20.70 17.79
N LYS A 418 11.88 -20.00 18.41
CA LYS A 418 10.57 -20.56 18.75
C LYS A 418 9.76 -20.93 17.52
N ASN A 419 9.87 -20.17 16.42
CA ASN A 419 9.00 -20.32 15.24
C ASN A 419 9.66 -21.10 14.09
N GLN A 420 10.98 -21.29 14.08
CA GLN A 420 11.69 -21.88 12.92
C GLN A 420 11.22 -23.30 12.59
N LYS A 421 10.96 -24.14 13.60
CA LYS A 421 10.51 -25.53 13.38
C LYS A 421 9.18 -25.58 12.64
N MET A 422 8.18 -24.85 13.15
CA MET A 422 6.85 -24.76 12.54
C MET A 422 6.92 -24.20 11.11
N ILE A 423 7.73 -23.16 10.88
CA ILE A 423 7.88 -22.55 9.54
C ILE A 423 8.58 -23.52 8.59
N ASN A 424 9.64 -24.18 9.03
CA ASN A 424 10.35 -25.18 8.23
C ASN A 424 9.42 -26.32 7.82
N GLU A 425 8.64 -26.86 8.75
CA GLU A 425 7.67 -27.93 8.49
C GLU A 425 6.55 -27.46 7.56
N LYS A 426 5.97 -26.29 7.79
CA LYS A 426 4.84 -25.77 7.00
C LYS A 426 5.21 -25.43 5.56
N TYR A 427 6.40 -24.91 5.34
CA TYR A 427 6.82 -24.39 4.02
C TYR A 427 7.95 -25.19 3.37
N GLY A 428 8.41 -26.28 3.98
CA GLY A 428 9.55 -27.06 3.45
C GLY A 428 10.86 -26.24 3.40
N LEU A 429 11.08 -25.39 4.40
CA LEU A 429 12.26 -24.53 4.52
C LEU A 429 13.28 -25.13 5.51
N ASN A 430 14.50 -24.58 5.53
CA ASN A 430 15.60 -25.07 6.35
C ASN A 430 16.31 -23.95 7.14
N PHE A 431 15.52 -23.08 7.78
CA PHE A 431 16.09 -22.13 8.73
C PHE A 431 16.76 -22.87 9.90
N ASP A 432 18.00 -22.50 10.21
CA ASP A 432 18.78 -23.06 11.33
C ASP A 432 19.40 -21.93 12.15
N ILE A 433 18.66 -21.50 13.18
CA ILE A 433 19.10 -20.53 14.17
C ILE A 433 19.61 -21.31 15.40
N PRO A 434 20.92 -21.25 15.70
CA PRO A 434 21.52 -22.05 16.76
C PRO A 434 21.02 -21.60 18.14
N GLU A 435 20.85 -22.55 19.06
CA GLU A 435 20.37 -22.32 20.43
C GLU A 435 21.49 -21.94 21.42
N ASP A 436 22.71 -22.38 21.15
CA ASP A 436 23.85 -22.29 22.07
C ASP A 436 24.53 -20.92 22.13
N THR A 437 24.23 -20.03 21.18
CA THR A 437 24.89 -18.71 21.08
C THR A 437 23.96 -17.60 20.59
N ASN A 438 24.05 -16.43 21.22
CA ASN A 438 23.37 -15.21 20.74
C ASN A 438 24.24 -14.39 19.74
N ASN A 439 25.47 -14.83 19.52
CA ASN A 439 26.41 -14.20 18.57
C ASN A 439 26.24 -14.82 17.18
N LEU A 440 25.09 -14.53 16.57
CA LEU A 440 24.73 -15.02 15.25
C LEU A 440 25.55 -14.36 14.13
N THR A 441 25.81 -15.14 13.06
CA THR A 441 26.43 -14.64 11.83
C THR A 441 25.51 -13.64 11.11
N LYS A 442 26.05 -12.92 10.11
CA LYS A 442 25.24 -12.01 9.28
C LYS A 442 24.10 -12.74 8.56
N GLU A 443 24.37 -13.95 8.09
CA GLU A 443 23.39 -14.81 7.41
C GLU A 443 22.28 -15.26 8.37
N GLN A 444 22.65 -15.77 9.54
CA GLN A 444 21.67 -16.17 10.56
C GLN A 444 20.79 -14.98 11.00
N ILE A 445 21.35 -13.77 11.10
CA ILE A 445 20.54 -12.57 11.38
C ILE A 445 19.61 -12.20 10.23
N CYS A 446 20.01 -12.43 8.98
CA CYS A 446 19.10 -12.31 7.84
C CYS A 446 17.92 -13.29 7.98
N HIS A 447 18.20 -14.54 8.35
CA HIS A 447 17.20 -15.58 8.58
C HIS A 447 16.24 -15.25 9.74
N VAL A 448 16.74 -14.69 10.84
CA VAL A 448 15.88 -14.15 11.93
C VAL A 448 14.87 -13.14 11.39
N GLY A 449 15.31 -12.25 10.49
CA GLY A 449 14.43 -11.29 9.82
C GLY A 449 13.40 -11.95 8.88
N GLN A 450 13.80 -12.97 8.11
CA GLN A 450 12.88 -13.69 7.23
C GLN A 450 11.82 -14.47 8.03
N LEU A 451 12.19 -15.08 9.15
CA LEU A 451 11.26 -15.76 10.05
C LEU A 451 10.21 -14.80 10.61
N MET A 452 10.64 -13.59 11.04
CA MET A 452 9.72 -12.53 11.44
C MET A 452 8.78 -12.14 10.29
N GLN A 453 9.32 -11.92 9.10
CA GLN A 453 8.54 -11.49 7.93
C GLN A 453 7.49 -12.53 7.52
N ILE A 454 7.86 -13.81 7.44
CA ILE A 454 6.92 -14.90 7.11
C ILE A 454 5.84 -15.00 8.18
N SER A 455 6.23 -15.00 9.45
CA SER A 455 5.28 -15.10 10.56
C SER A 455 4.27 -13.94 10.55
N PHE A 456 4.75 -12.72 10.36
CA PHE A 456 3.91 -11.53 10.31
C PHE A 456 2.96 -11.56 9.10
N ILE A 457 3.48 -11.84 7.91
CA ILE A 457 2.66 -11.89 6.68
C ILE A 457 1.64 -13.02 6.76
N GLN A 458 2.00 -14.18 7.30
CA GLN A 458 1.05 -15.26 7.56
C GLN A 458 -0.04 -14.83 8.55
N HIS A 459 0.31 -14.14 9.63
CA HIS A 459 -0.66 -13.64 10.60
C HIS A 459 -1.64 -12.66 9.94
N MET A 460 -1.15 -11.69 9.17
CA MET A 460 -2.01 -10.77 8.40
C MET A 460 -2.90 -11.54 7.42
N GLN A 461 -2.35 -12.55 6.74
CA GLN A 461 -3.10 -13.39 5.81
C GLN A 461 -4.28 -14.09 6.49
N ASP A 462 -4.04 -14.73 7.64
CA ASP A 462 -5.04 -15.54 8.34
C ASP A 462 -6.09 -14.67 9.05
N SER A 463 -5.64 -13.57 9.66
CA SER A 463 -6.48 -12.71 10.49
C SER A 463 -7.44 -11.83 9.68
N ILE A 464 -7.02 -11.32 8.51
CA ILE A 464 -7.84 -10.38 7.72
C ILE A 464 -7.93 -10.73 6.23
N PHE A 465 -6.82 -11.01 5.53
CA PHE A 465 -6.85 -11.06 4.06
C PHE A 465 -7.65 -12.27 3.54
N THR A 466 -7.46 -13.46 4.11
CA THR A 466 -8.21 -14.67 3.70
C THR A 466 -9.71 -14.48 3.89
N LYS A 467 -10.13 -13.84 5.00
CA LYS A 467 -11.54 -13.56 5.30
C LYS A 467 -12.18 -12.63 4.26
N LYS A 468 -11.39 -11.71 3.71
CA LYS A 468 -11.79 -10.78 2.64
C LYS A 468 -11.59 -11.34 1.23
N GLY A 469 -11.13 -12.60 1.12
CA GLY A 469 -10.86 -13.25 -0.16
C GLY A 469 -9.59 -12.76 -0.86
N TYR A 470 -8.69 -12.09 -0.15
CA TYR A 470 -7.44 -11.57 -0.69
C TYR A 470 -6.26 -12.47 -0.35
N CYS A 471 -5.28 -12.58 -1.26
CA CYS A 471 -4.07 -13.35 -1.06
C CYS A 471 -2.84 -12.44 -1.10
N ILE A 472 -2.08 -12.41 0.00
CA ILE A 472 -0.74 -11.85 0.03
C ILE A 472 0.23 -12.88 -0.56
N ARG A 473 1.16 -12.43 -1.39
CA ARG A 473 2.26 -13.22 -1.92
C ARG A 473 3.58 -12.47 -1.81
N PHE A 474 4.69 -13.20 -1.78
CA PHE A 474 6.00 -12.62 -1.99
C PHE A 474 6.28 -12.46 -3.49
N LEU A 475 7.10 -11.45 -3.83
CA LEU A 475 7.70 -11.34 -5.17
C LEU A 475 8.57 -12.58 -5.41
N ASN A 476 8.43 -13.18 -6.60
CA ASN A 476 9.27 -14.29 -7.03
C ASN A 476 10.67 -13.80 -7.42
N GLU A 477 11.58 -14.73 -7.68
CA GLU A 477 12.96 -14.41 -8.01
C GLU A 477 13.12 -13.57 -9.29
N ASP A 478 12.32 -13.86 -10.33
CA ASP A 478 12.35 -13.09 -11.58
C ASP A 478 11.94 -11.63 -11.34
N GLN A 479 10.85 -11.40 -10.60
CA GLN A 479 10.38 -10.06 -10.22
C GLN A 479 11.38 -9.30 -9.33
N ARG A 480 12.12 -10.01 -8.48
CA ARG A 480 13.19 -9.41 -7.66
C ARG A 480 14.44 -9.09 -8.47
N SER A 481 14.63 -9.77 -9.59
CA SER A 481 15.76 -9.55 -10.50
C SER A 481 15.47 -8.44 -11.51
N GLU A 482 14.23 -7.93 -11.58
CA GLU A 482 13.88 -6.80 -12.43
C GLU A 482 14.69 -5.55 -12.07
N HIS A 483 15.20 -4.90 -13.10
CA HIS A 483 15.98 -3.67 -13.00
C HIS A 483 15.28 -2.58 -12.16
N GLN A 484 13.98 -2.38 -12.38
CA GLN A 484 13.18 -1.38 -11.66
C GLN A 484 13.09 -1.69 -10.16
N TYR A 485 12.93 -2.97 -9.80
CA TYR A 485 12.92 -3.38 -8.40
C TYR A 485 14.27 -3.13 -7.74
N ILE A 486 15.37 -3.51 -8.40
CA ILE A 486 16.74 -3.28 -7.91
C ILE A 486 17.00 -1.78 -7.74
N LEU A 487 16.66 -0.95 -8.74
CA LEU A 487 16.78 0.49 -8.65
C LEU A 487 15.98 1.05 -7.47
N SER A 488 14.72 0.64 -7.30
CA SER A 488 13.88 1.14 -6.21
C SER A 488 14.49 0.88 -4.81
N ILE A 489 15.19 -0.25 -4.64
CA ILE A 489 15.91 -0.57 -3.41
C ILE A 489 17.12 0.35 -3.24
N LEU A 490 17.90 0.56 -4.30
CA LEU A 490 19.10 1.40 -4.27
C LEU A 490 18.76 2.87 -3.99
N GLU A 491 17.65 3.35 -4.54
CA GLU A 491 17.16 4.72 -4.39
C GLU A 491 16.57 5.04 -3.02
N GLN A 492 16.37 4.06 -2.14
CA GLN A 492 15.93 4.32 -0.76
C GLN A 492 16.84 5.27 0.02
N ASN A 493 18.10 5.44 -0.41
CA ASN A 493 19.04 6.38 0.19
C ASN A 493 18.98 7.80 -0.42
N LYS A 494 18.26 7.99 -1.53
CA LYS A 494 18.04 9.31 -2.13
C LYS A 494 16.93 10.08 -1.39
N PRO A 495 16.89 11.42 -1.45
CA PRO A 495 15.71 12.21 -1.10
C PRO A 495 14.46 11.71 -1.82
N LEU A 496 13.28 11.79 -1.19
CA LEU A 496 12.02 11.26 -1.75
C LEU A 496 11.72 11.82 -3.15
N SER A 497 11.93 13.11 -3.36
CA SER A 497 11.75 13.80 -4.64
C SER A 497 12.63 13.28 -5.79
N GLN A 498 13.73 12.57 -5.47
CA GLN A 498 14.67 12.04 -6.44
C GLN A 498 14.52 10.52 -6.66
N ARG A 499 13.51 9.88 -6.07
CA ARG A 499 13.26 8.45 -6.24
C ARG A 499 12.26 8.23 -7.35
N SER A 500 12.61 7.37 -8.31
CA SER A 500 11.79 6.96 -9.44
C SER A 500 10.47 6.30 -9.01
N ALA A 501 10.50 5.49 -7.95
CA ALA A 501 9.34 4.79 -7.39
C ALA A 501 8.72 5.52 -6.17
N SER A 502 8.76 6.86 -6.13
CA SER A 502 8.10 7.65 -5.07
C SER A 502 6.66 7.98 -5.42
N ARG A 503 5.84 8.25 -4.38
CA ARG A 503 4.48 8.82 -4.56
C ARG A 503 4.53 10.12 -5.36
N HIS A 504 5.53 10.96 -5.11
CA HIS A 504 5.74 12.20 -5.86
C HIS A 504 5.92 11.94 -7.36
N ALA A 505 6.80 11.01 -7.75
CA ALA A 505 6.99 10.64 -9.15
C ALA A 505 5.72 10.02 -9.76
N MET A 506 4.96 9.22 -9.00
CA MET A 506 3.67 8.69 -9.45
C MET A 506 2.62 9.78 -9.67
N PHE A 507 2.63 10.82 -8.83
CA PHE A 507 1.71 11.95 -8.94
C PHE A 507 2.01 12.81 -10.17
N GLU A 508 3.29 13.12 -10.42
CA GLU A 508 3.74 13.80 -11.64
C GLU A 508 3.35 13.01 -12.91
N ASP A 509 3.53 11.69 -12.90
CA ASP A 509 3.10 10.82 -14.00
C ASP A 509 1.57 10.83 -14.17
N HIS A 510 0.81 10.82 -13.07
CA HIS A 510 -0.65 10.90 -13.10
C HIS A 510 -1.14 12.25 -13.67
N ILE A 511 -0.58 13.37 -13.23
CA ILE A 511 -0.88 14.70 -13.78
C ILE A 511 -0.57 14.73 -15.27
N THR A 512 0.61 14.24 -15.67
CA THR A 512 1.02 14.23 -17.08
C THR A 512 0.03 13.43 -17.94
N LYS A 513 -0.41 12.26 -17.45
CA LYS A 513 -1.42 11.43 -18.12
C LYS A 513 -2.79 12.12 -18.19
N GLN A 514 -3.23 12.78 -17.12
CA GLN A 514 -4.48 13.54 -17.11
C GLN A 514 -4.43 14.69 -18.12
N GLN A 515 -3.34 15.47 -18.15
CA GLN A 515 -3.17 16.55 -19.13
C GLN A 515 -3.17 16.04 -20.58
N GLN A 516 -2.62 14.84 -20.83
CA GLN A 516 -2.69 14.22 -22.15
C GLN A 516 -4.12 13.80 -22.52
N GLN A 517 -4.88 13.24 -21.56
CA GLN A 517 -6.28 12.88 -21.76
C GLN A 517 -7.15 14.12 -21.99
N GLU A 518 -6.94 15.20 -21.24
CA GLU A 518 -7.62 16.49 -21.43
C GLU A 518 -7.36 17.04 -22.83
N LYS A 519 -6.09 17.07 -23.29
CA LYS A 519 -5.75 17.48 -24.67
C LYS A 519 -6.43 16.61 -25.72
N GLN A 520 -6.49 15.29 -25.51
CA GLN A 520 -7.20 14.39 -26.42
C GLN A 520 -8.71 14.68 -26.45
N LEU A 521 -9.30 14.98 -25.30
CA LEU A 521 -10.72 15.32 -25.18
C LEU A 521 -11.03 16.68 -25.82
N GLU A 522 -10.21 17.69 -25.60
CA GLU A 522 -10.30 19.00 -26.25
C GLU A 522 -10.23 18.87 -27.78
N ASN A 523 -9.29 18.08 -28.29
CA ASN A 523 -9.21 17.78 -29.72
C ASN A 523 -10.49 17.08 -30.23
N SER A 524 -11.04 16.14 -29.46
CA SER A 524 -12.30 15.46 -29.81
C SER A 524 -13.50 16.43 -29.82
N ILE A 525 -13.58 17.32 -28.83
CA ILE A 525 -14.63 18.37 -28.75
C ILE A 525 -14.50 19.33 -29.93
N SER A 526 -13.28 19.79 -30.24
CA SER A 526 -12.99 20.67 -31.37
C SER A 526 -13.41 20.01 -32.70
N ASN A 527 -13.02 18.75 -32.92
CA ASN A 527 -13.42 17.99 -34.11
C ASN A 527 -14.94 17.83 -34.23
N LYS A 528 -15.65 17.56 -33.11
CA LYS A 528 -17.11 17.49 -33.09
C LYS A 528 -17.76 18.85 -33.36
N ALA A 529 -17.18 19.94 -32.85
CA ALA A 529 -17.66 21.30 -33.10
C ALA A 529 -17.47 21.70 -34.58
N GLN A 530 -16.35 21.30 -35.20
CA GLN A 530 -16.11 21.49 -36.63
C GLN A 530 -17.11 20.70 -37.47
N LYS A 531 -17.30 19.40 -37.20
CA LYS A 531 -18.33 18.59 -37.88
C LYS A 531 -19.72 19.19 -37.73
N ARG A 532 -20.06 19.73 -36.55
CA ARG A 532 -21.34 20.41 -36.34
C ARG A 532 -21.47 21.66 -37.21
N LYS A 533 -20.41 22.45 -37.38
CA LYS A 533 -20.41 23.61 -38.29
C LYS A 533 -20.57 23.17 -39.73
N GLU A 534 -19.84 22.15 -40.17
CA GLU A 534 -19.94 21.58 -41.53
C GLU A 534 -21.35 21.09 -41.83
N LEU A 535 -21.94 20.26 -40.95
CA LEU A 535 -23.33 19.80 -41.05
C LEU A 535 -24.34 20.95 -41.03
N SER A 536 -24.11 21.98 -40.21
CA SER A 536 -25.01 23.15 -40.18
C SER A 536 -24.95 23.93 -41.49
N SER A 537 -23.76 24.10 -42.07
CA SER A 537 -23.58 24.71 -43.40
C SER A 537 -24.22 23.88 -44.51
N GLU A 538 -24.11 22.55 -44.43
CA GLU A 538 -24.73 21.62 -45.39
C GLU A 538 -26.26 21.69 -45.33
N ILE A 539 -26.84 21.70 -44.13
CA ILE A 539 -28.29 21.88 -43.93
C ILE A 539 -28.76 23.24 -44.47
N LEU A 540 -28.01 24.32 -44.22
CA LEU A 540 -28.33 25.65 -44.74
C LEU A 540 -28.27 25.70 -46.27
N SER A 541 -27.30 25.01 -46.88
CA SER A 541 -27.22 24.86 -48.34
C SER A 541 -28.44 24.14 -48.89
N MET A 542 -28.81 22.99 -48.30
CA MET A 542 -29.99 22.23 -48.72
C MET A 542 -31.30 23.01 -48.56
N LEU A 543 -31.40 23.87 -47.54
CA LEU A 543 -32.55 24.76 -47.36
C LEU A 543 -32.60 25.86 -48.42
N GLY A 544 -31.45 26.42 -48.81
CA GLY A 544 -31.35 27.37 -49.91
C GLY A 544 -31.78 26.74 -51.24
N ASP A 545 -31.37 25.51 -51.51
CA ASP A 545 -31.78 24.75 -52.70
C ASP A 545 -33.30 24.49 -52.70
N LYS A 546 -33.90 24.25 -51.53
CA LYS A 546 -35.35 24.06 -51.39
C LYS A 546 -36.15 25.33 -51.70
N ASP A 547 -35.67 26.50 -51.26
CA ASP A 547 -36.31 27.78 -51.56
C ASP A 547 -36.23 28.10 -53.06
N GLN A 548 -35.10 27.77 -53.71
CA GLN A 548 -34.93 27.89 -55.15
C GLN A 548 -35.89 26.96 -55.93
N ILE A 549 -36.02 25.69 -55.52
CA ILE A 549 -36.99 24.74 -56.10
C ILE A 549 -38.43 25.25 -55.89
N GLY A 550 -38.73 25.86 -54.74
CA GLY A 550 -40.03 26.48 -54.48
C GLY A 550 -40.34 27.65 -55.41
N ALA A 551 -39.34 28.48 -55.72
CA ALA A 551 -39.46 29.57 -56.68
C ALA A 551 -39.67 29.05 -58.11
N ASP A 552 -38.94 28.02 -58.53
CA ASP A 552 -39.05 27.42 -59.85
C ASP A 552 -40.43 26.77 -60.06
N ILE A 553 -40.96 26.07 -59.05
CA ILE A 553 -42.34 25.53 -59.08
C ILE A 553 -43.38 26.65 -59.22
N LYS A 554 -43.17 27.80 -58.56
CA LYS A 554 -44.10 28.93 -58.64
C LYS A 554 -44.06 29.60 -60.01
N ASN A 555 -42.87 29.71 -60.61
CA ASN A 555 -42.71 30.22 -61.97
C ASN A 555 -43.35 29.28 -63.01
N LEU A 556 -43.14 27.97 -62.89
CA LEU A 556 -43.78 26.98 -63.78
C LEU A 556 -45.32 27.00 -63.67
N LYS A 557 -45.86 27.17 -62.45
CA LYS A 557 -47.32 27.34 -62.27
C LYS A 557 -47.86 28.61 -62.91
N ASN A 558 -47.10 29.70 -62.87
CA ASN A 558 -47.50 30.97 -63.49
C ASN A 558 -47.44 30.89 -65.03
N GLU A 559 -46.42 30.25 -65.61
CA GLU A 559 -46.35 30.02 -67.06
C GLU A 559 -47.50 29.15 -67.57
N ALA A 560 -47.84 28.08 -66.86
CA ALA A 560 -48.99 27.24 -67.20
C ALA A 560 -50.33 28.01 -67.13
N LEU A 561 -50.47 28.91 -66.14
CA LEU A 561 -51.64 29.78 -65.99
C LEU A 561 -51.73 30.82 -67.12
N GLU A 562 -50.61 31.44 -67.52
CA GLU A 562 -50.58 32.36 -68.66
C GLU A 562 -50.94 31.66 -69.99
N GLN A 563 -50.45 30.44 -70.21
CA GLN A 563 -50.82 29.66 -71.39
C GLN A 563 -52.31 29.31 -71.41
N ALA A 564 -52.91 28.99 -70.26
CA ALA A 564 -54.35 28.75 -70.14
C ALA A 564 -55.17 30.02 -70.40
N LEU A 565 -54.78 31.15 -69.81
CA LEU A 565 -55.42 32.46 -70.05
C LEU A 565 -55.30 32.89 -71.52
N THR A 566 -54.18 32.61 -72.18
CA THR A 566 -53.99 32.90 -73.60
C THR A 566 -54.95 32.08 -74.47
N LYS A 567 -55.15 30.79 -74.15
CA LYS A 567 -56.12 29.92 -74.83
C LYS A 567 -57.57 30.37 -74.60
N VAL A 568 -57.91 30.77 -73.38
CA VAL A 568 -59.25 31.30 -73.05
C VAL A 568 -59.51 32.64 -73.74
N ASN A 569 -58.53 33.54 -73.81
CA ASN A 569 -58.64 34.81 -74.53
C ASN A 569 -58.75 34.61 -76.05
N ALA A 570 -58.05 33.62 -76.61
CA ALA A 570 -58.22 33.24 -78.02
C ALA A 570 -59.62 32.68 -78.30
N TRP A 571 -60.15 31.86 -77.39
CA TRP A 571 -61.52 31.33 -77.47
C TRP A 571 -62.58 32.44 -77.38
N MET A 572 -62.46 33.36 -76.41
CA MET A 572 -63.37 34.51 -76.29
C MET A 572 -63.31 35.45 -77.51
N ARG A 573 -62.13 35.65 -78.12
CA ARG A 573 -62.01 36.43 -79.37
C ARG A 573 -62.70 35.75 -80.56
N ASN A 574 -62.71 34.42 -80.61
CA ASN A 574 -63.43 33.70 -81.65
C ASN A 574 -64.95 33.80 -81.46
N ILE A 575 -65.43 33.82 -80.21
CA ILE A 575 -66.86 34.05 -79.90
C ILE A 575 -67.31 35.45 -80.31
N ASN A 576 -66.49 36.48 -80.08
CA ASN A 576 -66.85 37.86 -80.41
C ASN A 576 -66.76 38.22 -81.91
N LYS A 577 -66.32 37.29 -82.77
CA LYS A 577 -66.22 37.51 -84.23
C LYS A 577 -67.39 36.94 -85.03
N ASP A 578 -68.29 36.18 -84.41
CA ASP A 578 -69.47 35.63 -85.07
C ASP A 578 -70.73 36.49 -84.80
N ASP A 579 -71.02 37.39 -85.75
CA ASP A 579 -72.27 38.16 -85.84
C ASP A 579 -73.46 37.25 -86.20
N ASN A 580 -73.91 36.42 -85.25
CA ASN A 580 -75.17 35.69 -85.41
C ASN A 580 -76.10 35.88 -84.21
N LYS A 581 -76.99 36.86 -84.36
CA LYS A 581 -78.22 37.02 -83.60
C LYS A 581 -79.11 35.79 -83.83
N ASN A 582 -79.09 34.82 -82.92
CA ASN A 582 -80.24 33.99 -82.50
C ASN A 582 -79.79 32.94 -81.48
N GLY A 583 -80.46 32.89 -80.33
CA GLY A 583 -80.49 31.68 -79.48
C GLY A 583 -79.77 31.76 -78.14
N PHE A 584 -80.17 32.72 -77.29
CA PHE A 584 -80.02 32.55 -75.84
C PHE A 584 -80.97 31.42 -75.39
N THR A 585 -80.49 30.18 -75.32
CA THR A 585 -81.24 29.03 -74.77
C THR A 585 -80.30 28.14 -73.96
N GLY A 586 -80.84 27.47 -72.93
CA GLY A 586 -80.15 26.81 -71.81
C GLY A 586 -79.20 25.63 -72.10
N LEU A 587 -78.50 25.63 -73.23
CA LEU A 587 -77.47 24.65 -73.61
C LEU A 587 -76.05 25.05 -73.18
N THR A 588 -75.82 26.26 -72.67
CA THR A 588 -74.50 26.72 -72.20
C THR A 588 -74.16 26.33 -70.77
N ALA A 589 -75.15 26.16 -69.88
CA ALA A 589 -74.92 25.65 -68.51
C ALA A 589 -74.57 24.15 -68.51
N SER A 590 -75.18 23.35 -69.41
CA SER A 590 -74.89 21.92 -69.56
C SER A 590 -73.52 21.64 -70.19
N ALA A 591 -73.07 22.51 -71.10
CA ALA A 591 -71.72 22.42 -71.69
C ALA A 591 -70.61 22.83 -70.69
N ALA A 592 -70.89 23.82 -69.83
CA ALA A 592 -70.01 24.20 -68.73
C ALA A 592 -69.91 23.09 -67.66
N ALA A 593 -71.04 22.49 -67.28
CA ALA A 593 -71.08 21.34 -66.37
C ALA A 593 -70.29 20.14 -66.91
N LYS A 594 -70.49 19.77 -68.19
CA LYS A 594 -69.72 18.69 -68.84
C LYS A 594 -68.22 18.97 -68.95
N SER A 595 -67.84 20.25 -69.09
CA SER A 595 -66.43 20.65 -69.13
C SER A 595 -65.79 20.61 -67.73
N ILE A 596 -66.55 20.92 -66.68
CA ILE A 596 -66.13 20.76 -65.28
C ILE A 596 -66.03 19.27 -64.91
N ASP A 597 -66.96 18.43 -65.36
CA ASP A 597 -66.93 16.98 -65.14
C ASP A 597 -65.71 16.34 -65.82
N LYS A 598 -65.39 16.76 -67.05
CA LYS A 598 -64.19 16.30 -67.76
C LYS A 598 -62.89 16.81 -67.11
N LEU A 599 -62.90 18.04 -66.58
CA LEU A 599 -61.78 18.59 -65.80
C LEU A 599 -61.59 17.84 -64.47
N ALA A 600 -62.67 17.34 -63.87
CA ALA A 600 -62.64 16.55 -62.64
C ALA A 600 -62.08 15.13 -62.86
N GLU A 601 -62.27 14.55 -64.04
CA GLU A 601 -61.63 13.28 -64.44
C GLU A 601 -60.13 13.44 -64.74
N GLU A 602 -59.73 14.50 -65.45
CA GLU A 602 -58.35 14.67 -65.92
C GLU A 602 -57.44 15.36 -64.88
N GLN A 603 -57.95 16.32 -64.09
CA GLN A 603 -57.18 17.11 -63.11
C GLN A 603 -58.01 17.48 -61.85
N PRO A 604 -58.22 16.51 -60.93
CA PRO A 604 -59.23 16.62 -59.86
C PRO A 604 -59.01 17.76 -58.86
N GLU A 605 -57.77 18.13 -58.55
CA GLU A 605 -57.47 19.23 -57.61
C GLU A 605 -57.74 20.62 -58.20
N ILE A 606 -57.62 20.79 -59.53
CA ILE A 606 -57.94 22.05 -60.21
C ILE A 606 -59.46 22.20 -60.35
N ALA A 607 -60.16 21.13 -60.70
CA ALA A 607 -61.63 21.10 -60.71
C ALA A 607 -62.20 21.50 -59.34
N LYS A 608 -61.62 20.98 -58.24
CA LYS A 608 -61.99 21.33 -56.87
C LYS A 608 -61.85 22.83 -56.57
N GLN A 609 -60.80 23.48 -57.08
CA GLN A 609 -60.60 24.93 -56.91
C GLN A 609 -61.56 25.76 -57.77
N VAL A 610 -61.83 25.34 -59.01
CA VAL A 610 -62.76 26.03 -59.92
C VAL A 610 -64.20 25.94 -59.39
N THR A 611 -64.65 24.77 -58.92
CA THR A 611 -65.95 24.59 -58.27
C THR A 611 -66.04 25.41 -56.99
N LYS A 612 -64.99 25.41 -56.15
CA LYS A 612 -64.97 26.22 -54.92
C LYS A 612 -65.05 27.72 -55.21
N THR A 613 -64.45 28.18 -56.31
CA THR A 613 -64.47 29.60 -56.75
C THR A 613 -65.83 30.00 -57.33
N ALA A 614 -66.49 29.11 -58.08
CA ALA A 614 -67.85 29.31 -58.58
C ALA A 614 -68.88 29.38 -57.44
N VAL A 615 -68.79 28.46 -56.46
CA VAL A 615 -69.62 28.46 -55.25
C VAL A 615 -69.34 29.68 -54.36
N THR A 616 -68.08 30.13 -54.23
CA THR A 616 -67.79 31.39 -53.51
C THR A 616 -68.25 32.64 -54.23
N PHE A 617 -68.53 32.61 -55.54
CA PHE A 617 -69.06 33.76 -56.26
C PHE A 617 -70.57 33.95 -55.99
N GLU A 618 -71.33 32.85 -55.95
CA GLU A 618 -72.74 32.87 -55.53
C GLU A 618 -72.88 33.18 -54.03
N GLU A 619 -72.08 32.55 -53.15
CA GLU A 619 -72.12 32.85 -51.69
C GLU A 619 -71.65 34.27 -51.33
N LYS A 620 -70.78 34.90 -52.15
CA LYS A 620 -70.33 36.29 -51.92
C LYS A 620 -71.35 37.33 -52.38
N GLN A 621 -72.24 37.01 -53.32
CA GLN A 621 -73.38 37.89 -53.63
C GLN A 621 -74.42 37.86 -52.50
N GLU A 622 -74.70 36.70 -51.89
CA GLU A 622 -75.61 36.60 -50.75
C GLU A 622 -75.05 37.25 -49.47
N LYS A 623 -73.76 37.04 -49.15
CA LYS A 623 -73.14 37.60 -47.93
C LYS A 623 -72.92 39.12 -47.98
N ALA A 624 -72.68 39.71 -49.15
CA ALA A 624 -72.52 41.16 -49.29
C ALA A 624 -73.85 41.93 -49.05
N ILE A 625 -74.99 41.29 -49.30
CA ILE A 625 -76.34 41.81 -49.00
C ILE A 625 -76.67 41.63 -47.50
N GLU A 626 -76.16 40.57 -46.86
CA GLU A 626 -76.38 40.26 -45.44
C GLU A 626 -75.48 41.06 -44.46
N GLU A 627 -74.24 41.38 -44.84
CA GLU A 627 -73.31 42.16 -44.01
C GLU A 627 -73.69 43.65 -43.92
N HIS A 628 -74.29 44.23 -44.96
CA HIS A 628 -74.82 45.60 -44.92
C HIS A 628 -75.98 45.77 -43.93
N LEU A 629 -76.67 44.68 -43.54
CA LEU A 629 -77.78 44.67 -42.57
C LEU A 629 -77.33 44.37 -41.12
N LYS A 630 -76.16 43.74 -40.90
CA LYS A 630 -75.64 43.39 -39.56
C LYS A 630 -74.80 44.48 -38.89
N VAL A 631 -74.26 45.44 -39.65
CA VAL A 631 -73.53 46.62 -39.12
C VAL A 631 -74.46 47.58 -38.33
N SER A 632 -75.78 47.45 -38.46
CA SER A 632 -76.75 48.40 -37.87
C SER A 632 -77.22 48.08 -36.44
N ASN A 633 -76.89 46.95 -35.80
CA ASN A 633 -77.64 46.51 -34.60
C ASN A 633 -76.88 45.88 -33.41
N LYS A 634 -75.54 45.96 -33.28
CA LYS A 634 -74.87 45.40 -32.06
C LYS A 634 -73.62 46.13 -31.58
N VAL A 635 -73.61 47.46 -31.65
CA VAL A 635 -72.81 48.30 -30.73
C VAL A 635 -73.68 48.60 -29.50
N LYS A 636 -73.63 47.71 -28.48
CA LYS A 636 -73.95 47.98 -27.05
C LYS A 636 -73.88 46.68 -26.22
N SER A 637 -73.07 46.71 -25.15
CA SER A 637 -72.97 45.81 -23.97
C SER A 637 -71.92 44.66 -23.95
N ASN A 638 -70.92 44.88 -23.07
CA ASN A 638 -70.12 44.01 -22.16
C ASN A 638 -69.47 42.70 -22.62
N ILE A 639 -68.19 42.46 -22.22
CA ILE A 639 -67.78 41.46 -21.19
C ILE A 639 -66.42 41.86 -20.55
N GLU A 640 -66.36 41.78 -19.22
CA GLU A 640 -65.25 41.97 -18.27
C GLU A 640 -64.33 40.72 -18.18
N TYR A 641 -63.08 40.89 -17.70
CA TYR A 641 -62.21 39.77 -17.30
C TYR A 641 -62.52 39.31 -15.88
N SER A 642 -62.45 37.99 -15.63
CA SER A 642 -62.76 37.39 -14.32
C SER A 642 -61.61 37.56 -13.30
N GLU A 643 -61.93 37.78 -12.03
CA GLU A 643 -60.96 37.89 -10.92
C GLU A 643 -60.17 36.58 -10.65
N ASP A 644 -60.65 35.44 -11.17
CA ASP A 644 -60.00 34.13 -11.00
C ASP A 644 -58.76 33.98 -11.90
N ASP A 645 -58.77 34.57 -13.09
CA ASP A 645 -57.62 34.57 -14.02
C ASP A 645 -56.45 35.40 -13.49
N LEU A 646 -56.74 36.46 -12.72
CA LEU A 646 -55.72 37.31 -12.10
C LEU A 646 -55.09 36.64 -10.86
N LYS A 647 -55.88 35.90 -10.06
CA LYS A 647 -55.38 35.13 -8.91
C LYS A 647 -54.46 33.98 -9.32
N GLN A 648 -54.76 33.30 -10.43
CA GLN A 648 -53.94 32.18 -10.91
C GLN A 648 -52.57 32.62 -11.45
N ILE A 649 -52.44 33.87 -11.88
CA ILE A 649 -51.17 34.47 -12.31
C ILE A 649 -50.29 34.87 -11.12
N GLU A 650 -50.88 35.30 -9.99
CA GLU A 650 -50.15 35.61 -8.76
C GLU A 650 -49.68 34.35 -8.00
N GLU A 651 -50.49 33.28 -7.95
CA GLU A 651 -50.10 32.01 -7.32
C GLU A 651 -48.95 31.28 -8.03
N ASN A 652 -48.82 31.46 -9.35
CA ASN A 652 -47.74 30.85 -10.13
C ASN A 652 -46.40 31.61 -10.02
N LYS A 653 -46.41 32.87 -9.59
CA LYS A 653 -45.20 33.66 -9.31
C LYS A 653 -44.54 33.31 -7.97
N SER A 654 -45.30 32.82 -6.98
CA SER A 654 -44.79 32.54 -5.62
C SER A 654 -44.16 31.15 -5.45
N LYS A 655 -44.28 30.24 -6.43
CA LYS A 655 -43.78 28.85 -6.37
C LYS A 655 -42.47 28.58 -7.15
N CYS A 656 -41.78 29.62 -7.63
CA CYS A 656 -40.51 29.45 -8.35
C CYS A 656 -39.30 29.39 -7.41
N ILE A 657 -38.62 28.23 -7.34
CA ILE A 657 -37.55 27.92 -6.38
C ILE A 657 -36.17 28.52 -6.77
N HIS A 658 -36.04 29.23 -7.89
CA HIS A 658 -34.77 29.84 -8.32
C HIS A 658 -34.74 31.34 -8.08
N ASN A 659 -34.71 31.74 -6.80
CA ASN A 659 -34.40 33.10 -6.42
C ASN A 659 -32.90 33.23 -6.15
N LYS A 660 -32.11 33.29 -7.25
CA LYS A 660 -30.74 33.83 -7.37
C LYS A 660 -30.20 33.50 -8.76
N ASP A 661 -30.15 34.53 -9.61
CA ASP A 661 -29.53 34.60 -10.94
C ASP A 661 -30.43 34.28 -12.18
N PRO A 662 -31.07 35.32 -12.80
CA PRO A 662 -31.99 35.16 -13.93
C PRO A 662 -31.34 34.78 -15.28
N GLN A 663 -30.01 34.70 -15.38
CA GLN A 663 -29.34 34.50 -16.68
C GLN A 663 -29.20 33.03 -17.10
N LYS A 664 -29.72 32.05 -16.35
CA LYS A 664 -29.57 30.62 -16.65
C LYS A 664 -30.86 29.81 -16.80
N CYS A 665 -31.98 30.43 -17.19
CA CYS A 665 -33.19 29.67 -17.57
C CYS A 665 -33.41 29.67 -19.09
N LYS A 666 -33.13 28.53 -19.75
CA LYS A 666 -33.32 28.32 -21.20
C LYS A 666 -34.73 27.89 -21.61
N THR A 667 -35.69 27.87 -20.69
CA THR A 667 -37.09 27.53 -20.97
C THR A 667 -38.03 28.74 -20.99
N CYS A 668 -37.52 29.96 -20.76
CA CYS A 668 -38.32 31.20 -20.83
C CYS A 668 -38.06 32.05 -22.09
N SER A 669 -37.23 31.60 -23.03
CA SER A 669 -36.94 32.35 -24.26
C SER A 669 -37.62 31.71 -25.46
N ALA A 670 -38.89 32.05 -25.67
CA ALA A 670 -39.58 31.84 -26.94
C ALA A 670 -40.28 33.13 -27.42
N LYS A 671 -39.66 33.71 -28.45
CA LYS A 671 -40.27 34.44 -29.59
C LYS A 671 -41.00 35.76 -29.32
N SER A 672 -40.30 36.84 -29.65
CA SER A 672 -40.92 38.01 -30.29
C SER A 672 -40.13 38.36 -31.56
N GLY A 673 -40.71 38.06 -32.71
CA GLY A 673 -40.23 38.50 -34.01
C GLY A 673 -40.65 39.95 -34.29
N SER A 674 -39.66 40.73 -34.73
CA SER A 674 -39.71 41.77 -35.77
C SER A 674 -41.02 42.55 -36.06
N GLY A 675 -40.96 43.87 -35.85
CA GLY A 675 -40.87 44.80 -36.98
C GLY A 675 -41.98 45.83 -37.19
N SER A 676 -41.69 47.12 -36.94
CA SER A 676 -42.11 48.31 -37.72
C SER A 676 -41.63 49.59 -37.00
N LYS A 677 -40.44 50.14 -37.31
CA LYS A 677 -40.15 51.27 -38.22
C LYS A 677 -40.83 52.64 -37.90
N LEU A 678 -39.96 53.58 -37.46
CA LEU A 678 -39.81 55.00 -37.88
C LEU A 678 -40.96 55.99 -37.54
N LYS A 679 -40.73 57.24 -37.11
CA LYS A 679 -39.80 58.24 -37.69
C LYS A 679 -39.59 59.44 -36.73
N ILE A 680 -38.36 59.97 -36.77
CA ILE A 680 -37.75 61.23 -36.22
C ILE A 680 -37.70 61.35 -34.70
#